data_AF-A0A661M244-F1
#
_entry.id   AF-A0A661M244-F1
#
_cell.length_a   1.000
_cell.length_b   1.000
_cell.length_c   1.000
_cell.angle_alpha   90.00
_cell.angle_beta   90.00
_cell.angle_gamma   90.00
#
_symmetry.space_group_name_H-M   'P 1'
#
loop_
_entity.id
_entity.type
_entity.pdbx_description
1 polymer ?
#
loop_
_entity_poly.entity_id
_entity_poly.type
_entity_poly.pdbx_seq_one_letter_code
_entity_poly.pdbx_strand_id
1 'polypeptide(L)'
;MKYREVINFDPIETIIQLRDADKTSTARHLVESYVISKEMAEKLTEIVFPQLQFDRPLDNKGLLVIGNYGTGKSHLMAVISSIAETTEVLPVIRNSKVAEAARQISGKFKVVRTEIGSSEMSLRGIITQTLEERLAEWGVNYQFPPADQIINNKQAFEDMMAAFHEKYPNHGLLLVVDELLDYLRSRKDQELILDLNFLREIGEVCKDIRFRFIAGVQEAIFDSHRFAFVSDSLRRVKDRFEQILIARRDIKFVVSERLLQKTVEQQEKIRNYLSRFTKFYGHMNERIDEFVRLFPVHPDYIDVFERVTAIEKREILKTLSKTMRRLLDRDVPEDYPGVIGYDTYWPFLCENSSFRAIPEVRSVIECSNTLESRVSLAFTRPSYKPMAIRIIHALSVHRLTTGDIYLPLGVTPMELRDTLCLFHPDIEDLGGEPSDDLLTLVQTVLREIQKTLSGQFISHNPTNQQWYLDLKKVVDYDALIEKRTESLDNAALDRAYYEALQILMEKKDQPSYVTGYRIWEHELEWLDRKATRQGYLFFGSPNERSTAVPARDFYLYFIQPFDPPYFKKEKKPDEVFITLKGVDEEFRTYIEKYAAALDLALTSSGQDKARYQAKASAFLSDIIGWLNDHMTEAFQITYEGRSKMLRDWVKGTSIRQLSGISPDE
;
A
#
# COMPACT_ATOMS: atom_id res chain seq x y z
N MET A 1 -10.07 5.90 -35.32
CA MET A 1 -9.13 7.01 -35.05
C MET A 1 -8.01 6.47 -34.19
N LYS A 2 -6.74 6.67 -34.53
CA LYS A 2 -5.61 6.20 -33.70
C LYS A 2 -5.20 7.24 -32.67
N TYR A 3 -4.59 6.81 -31.56
CA TYR A 3 -4.08 7.75 -30.55
C TYR A 3 -3.06 8.74 -31.14
N ARG A 4 -2.20 8.30 -32.07
CA ARG A 4 -1.25 9.19 -32.77
C ARG A 4 -1.88 10.29 -33.64
N GLU A 5 -3.14 10.15 -34.01
CA GLU A 5 -3.84 11.15 -34.84
C GLU A 5 -4.36 12.32 -34.00
N VAL A 6 -4.50 12.11 -32.68
CA VAL A 6 -5.06 13.08 -31.74
C VAL A 6 -4.05 13.60 -30.71
N ILE A 7 -2.81 13.11 -30.71
CA ILE A 7 -1.77 13.50 -29.77
C ILE A 7 -0.45 13.68 -30.52
N ASN A 8 0.20 14.82 -30.31
CA ASN A 8 1.59 15.03 -30.68
C ASN A 8 2.48 14.64 -29.50
N PHE A 9 3.07 13.44 -29.57
CA PHE A 9 3.87 12.89 -28.50
C PHE A 9 5.34 13.26 -28.64
N ASP A 10 5.87 14.04 -27.70
CA ASP A 10 7.29 14.30 -27.54
C ASP A 10 7.84 13.49 -26.35
N PRO A 11 8.62 12.41 -26.58
CA PRO A 11 9.13 11.58 -25.50
C PRO A 11 10.10 12.35 -24.61
N ILE A 12 10.01 12.12 -23.29
CA ILE A 12 11.07 12.55 -22.38
C ILE A 12 12.25 11.58 -22.54
N GLU A 13 13.30 12.04 -23.22
CA GLU A 13 14.57 11.34 -23.35
C GLU A 13 15.47 11.61 -22.14
N THR A 14 15.70 10.57 -21.34
CA THR A 14 16.82 10.38 -20.39
C THR A 14 16.99 11.40 -19.24
N ILE A 15 17.79 11.01 -18.25
CA ILE A 15 18.07 11.79 -17.03
C ILE A 15 18.84 13.04 -17.44
N ILE A 16 18.27 14.22 -17.18
CA ILE A 16 18.97 15.49 -17.37
C ILE A 16 20.02 15.62 -16.27
N GLN A 17 21.30 15.56 -16.63
CA GLN A 17 22.39 15.88 -15.70
C GLN A 17 22.65 17.38 -15.73
N LEU A 18 22.76 18.01 -14.57
CA LEU A 18 22.97 19.47 -14.49
C LEU A 18 24.23 19.90 -15.26
N ARG A 19 25.29 19.08 -15.25
CA ARG A 19 26.54 19.32 -15.96
C ARG A 19 26.43 19.27 -17.49
N ASP A 20 25.40 18.63 -18.03
CA ASP A 20 25.19 18.59 -19.49
C ASP A 20 24.96 19.99 -20.08
N ALA A 21 24.49 20.93 -19.26
CA ALA A 21 24.29 22.34 -19.63
C ALA A 21 25.59 23.12 -19.85
N ASP A 22 26.77 22.55 -19.56
CA ASP A 22 28.06 23.17 -19.89
C ASP A 22 28.33 23.18 -21.41
N LYS A 23 27.63 22.34 -22.19
CA LYS A 23 27.72 22.32 -23.66
C LYS A 23 26.65 23.24 -24.26
N THR A 24 27.04 24.22 -25.07
CA THR A 24 26.14 25.23 -25.65
C THR A 24 24.96 24.62 -26.43
N SER A 25 25.18 23.58 -27.22
CA SER A 25 24.11 22.89 -27.97
C SER A 25 23.10 22.21 -27.04
N THR A 26 23.58 21.57 -25.99
CA THR A 26 22.75 20.91 -24.98
C THR A 26 22.00 21.93 -24.12
N ALA A 27 22.66 23.02 -23.72
CA ALA A 27 22.03 24.14 -23.02
C ALA A 27 20.84 24.72 -23.81
N ARG A 28 21.01 24.93 -25.13
CA ARG A 28 19.92 25.37 -26.01
C ARG A 28 18.76 24.39 -26.03
N HIS A 29 19.04 23.09 -26.18
CA HIS A 29 18.00 22.06 -26.17
C HIS A 29 17.27 22.00 -24.81
N LEU A 30 17.99 22.11 -23.70
CA LEU A 30 17.40 22.11 -22.36
C LEU A 30 16.45 23.30 -22.18
N VAL A 31 16.83 24.50 -22.64
CA VAL A 31 15.94 25.68 -22.60
C VAL A 31 14.71 25.49 -23.51
N GLU A 32 14.92 25.00 -24.74
CA GLU A 32 13.84 24.81 -25.72
C GLU A 32 12.81 23.74 -25.30
N SER A 33 13.28 22.70 -24.61
CA SER A 33 12.45 21.59 -24.13
C SER A 33 11.80 21.84 -22.77
N TYR A 34 12.16 22.93 -22.08
CA TYR A 34 11.56 23.27 -20.80
C TYR A 34 10.21 23.97 -20.99
N VAL A 35 9.16 23.33 -20.48
CA VAL A 35 7.80 23.85 -20.51
C VAL A 35 7.55 24.71 -19.29
N ILE A 36 7.16 25.98 -19.51
CA ILE A 36 6.97 26.97 -18.44
C ILE A 36 5.47 27.21 -18.21
N SER A 37 4.95 26.77 -17.07
CA SER A 37 3.57 27.07 -16.63
C SER A 37 3.39 28.55 -16.33
N LYS A 38 2.14 29.02 -16.21
CA LYS A 38 1.86 30.41 -15.84
C LYS A 38 2.44 30.78 -14.47
N GLU A 39 2.27 29.91 -13.48
CA GLU A 39 2.77 30.12 -12.11
C GLU A 39 4.31 30.09 -12.08
N MET A 40 4.94 29.17 -12.83
CA MET A 40 6.39 29.14 -12.96
C MET A 40 6.93 30.39 -13.68
N ALA A 41 6.22 30.88 -14.69
CA ALA A 41 6.57 32.12 -15.36
C ALA A 41 6.56 33.31 -14.39
N GLU A 42 5.52 33.43 -13.56
CA GLU A 42 5.43 34.46 -12.51
C GLU A 42 6.60 34.36 -11.52
N LYS A 43 6.89 33.16 -11.00
CA LYS A 43 8.05 32.93 -10.11
C LYS A 43 9.37 33.31 -10.78
N LEU A 44 9.58 32.93 -12.04
CA LEU A 44 10.78 33.27 -12.80
C LEU A 44 10.93 34.79 -12.95
N THR A 45 9.86 35.47 -13.34
CA THR A 45 9.89 36.91 -13.64
C THR A 45 9.92 37.79 -12.39
N GLU A 46 9.25 37.40 -11.31
CA GLU A 46 9.06 38.23 -10.12
C GLU A 46 10.04 37.91 -8.99
N ILE A 47 10.58 36.70 -8.95
CA ILE A 47 11.48 36.24 -7.88
C ILE A 47 12.86 35.89 -8.44
N VAL A 48 12.94 34.91 -9.35
CA VAL A 48 14.24 34.35 -9.78
C VAL A 48 15.13 35.38 -10.44
N PHE A 49 14.68 36.01 -11.53
CA PHE A 49 15.52 36.96 -12.26
C PHE A 49 15.83 38.23 -11.44
N PRO A 50 14.88 38.81 -10.67
CA PRO A 50 15.18 39.93 -9.78
C PRO A 50 16.21 39.62 -8.69
N GLN A 51 16.19 38.41 -8.10
CA GLN A 51 17.17 38.02 -7.09
C GLN A 51 18.55 37.70 -7.70
N LEU A 52 18.59 37.21 -8.94
CA LEU A 52 19.85 36.92 -9.62
C LEU A 52 20.54 38.16 -10.18
N GLN A 53 19.82 39.12 -10.77
CA GLN A 53 20.44 40.30 -11.37
C GLN A 53 21.27 41.12 -10.37
N PHE A 54 22.31 41.82 -10.81
CA PHE A 54 23.19 42.62 -9.96
C PHE A 54 23.34 44.09 -10.41
N ASP A 55 22.49 44.54 -11.34
CA ASP A 55 22.52 45.93 -11.83
C ASP A 55 21.73 46.88 -10.92
N ARG A 56 20.70 46.35 -10.24
CA ARG A 56 19.84 47.10 -9.32
C ARG A 56 20.00 46.53 -7.92
N PRO A 57 20.15 47.40 -6.90
CA PRO A 57 20.25 46.95 -5.52
C PRO A 57 18.94 46.32 -5.07
N LEU A 58 18.98 45.04 -4.71
CA LEU A 58 17.92 44.28 -4.06
C LEU A 58 18.54 43.45 -2.93
N ASP A 59 17.74 42.65 -2.22
CA ASP A 59 18.30 41.73 -1.22
C ASP A 59 19.17 40.64 -1.83
N ASN A 60 18.99 40.33 -3.12
CA ASN A 60 19.80 39.39 -3.89
C ASN A 60 20.05 38.07 -3.16
N LYS A 61 18.97 37.51 -2.61
CA LYS A 61 18.99 36.28 -1.83
C LYS A 61 19.43 35.09 -2.67
N GLY A 62 20.01 34.08 -2.01
CA GLY A 62 20.22 32.78 -2.63
C GLY A 62 18.88 32.14 -3.01
N LEU A 63 18.89 31.19 -3.94
CA LEU A 63 17.68 30.52 -4.40
C LEU A 63 17.68 29.04 -4.02
N LEU A 64 16.59 28.57 -3.43
CA LEU A 64 16.35 27.16 -3.18
C LEU A 64 15.23 26.69 -4.12
N VAL A 65 15.59 25.87 -5.11
CA VAL A 65 14.60 25.23 -5.98
C VAL A 65 14.08 23.99 -5.26
N ILE A 66 12.83 24.08 -4.79
CA ILE A 66 12.18 23.05 -4.01
C ILE A 66 11.28 22.22 -4.94
N GLY A 67 11.58 20.95 -5.04
CA GLY A 67 10.76 20.01 -5.78
C GLY A 67 11.12 18.58 -5.42
N ASN A 68 10.12 17.71 -5.42
CA ASN A 68 10.39 16.28 -5.29
C ASN A 68 11.19 15.78 -6.50
N TYR A 69 11.84 14.63 -6.36
CA TYR A 69 12.56 14.03 -7.46
C TYR A 69 11.66 13.83 -8.70
N GLY A 70 12.14 14.21 -9.89
CA GLY A 70 11.38 14.00 -11.13
C GLY A 70 10.38 15.12 -11.47
N THR A 71 10.23 16.15 -10.63
CA THR A 71 9.39 17.31 -10.93
C THR A 71 10.03 18.30 -11.91
N GLY A 72 11.25 18.02 -12.39
CA GLY A 72 12.01 18.91 -13.27
C GLY A 72 12.92 19.91 -12.55
N LYS A 73 13.24 19.70 -11.26
CA LYS A 73 14.15 20.54 -10.45
C LYS A 73 15.50 20.80 -11.14
N SER A 74 16.22 19.74 -11.52
CA SER A 74 17.52 19.84 -12.19
C SER A 74 17.40 20.48 -13.58
N HIS A 75 16.28 20.25 -14.28
CA HIS A 75 15.99 20.89 -15.57
C HIS A 75 15.77 22.39 -15.40
N LEU A 76 15.00 22.83 -14.39
CA LEU A 76 14.79 24.25 -14.09
C LEU A 76 16.10 24.94 -13.71
N MET A 77 16.92 24.31 -12.87
CA MET A 77 18.25 24.84 -12.52
C MET A 77 19.15 24.96 -13.75
N ALA A 78 19.17 23.94 -14.61
CA ALA A 78 19.89 23.97 -15.87
C ALA A 78 19.42 25.15 -16.74
N VAL A 79 18.11 25.32 -16.93
CA VAL A 79 17.51 26.40 -17.71
C VAL A 79 17.91 27.77 -17.18
N ILE A 80 17.74 28.02 -15.88
CA ILE A 80 18.10 29.30 -15.24
C ILE A 80 19.59 29.58 -15.44
N SER A 81 20.42 28.57 -15.20
CA SER A 81 21.87 28.68 -15.32
C SER A 81 22.33 28.92 -16.76
N SER A 82 21.72 28.25 -17.75
CA SER A 82 22.03 28.44 -19.17
C SER A 82 21.60 29.82 -19.66
N ILE A 83 20.45 30.33 -19.20
CA ILE A 83 20.03 31.70 -19.48
C ILE A 83 21.06 32.68 -18.93
N ALA A 84 21.49 32.50 -17.67
CA ALA A 84 22.47 33.36 -17.02
C ALA A 84 23.85 33.36 -17.71
N GLU A 85 24.24 32.23 -18.30
CA GLU A 85 25.55 32.03 -18.93
C GLU A 85 25.65 32.55 -20.37
N THR A 86 24.59 32.42 -21.18
CA THR A 86 24.63 32.79 -22.61
C THR A 86 23.37 33.50 -23.08
N THR A 87 23.52 34.42 -24.03
CA THR A 87 22.42 35.14 -24.69
C THR A 87 21.78 34.33 -25.82
N GLU A 88 22.46 33.30 -26.33
CA GLU A 88 22.03 32.50 -27.48
C GLU A 88 20.76 31.69 -27.24
N VAL A 89 20.40 31.46 -25.96
CA VAL A 89 19.23 30.69 -25.57
C VAL A 89 17.96 31.53 -25.43
N LEU A 90 18.06 32.87 -25.37
CA LEU A 90 16.88 33.74 -25.27
C LEU A 90 15.83 33.50 -26.38
N PRO A 91 16.23 33.31 -27.67
CA PRO A 91 15.26 33.12 -28.75
C PRO A 91 14.48 31.80 -28.68
N VAL A 92 14.96 30.80 -27.93
CA VAL A 92 14.30 29.49 -27.80
C VAL A 92 13.37 29.39 -26.58
N ILE A 93 13.31 30.44 -25.75
CA ILE A 93 12.37 30.51 -24.62
C ILE A 93 10.96 30.71 -25.18
N ARG A 94 10.12 29.66 -25.07
CA ARG A 94 8.75 29.66 -25.63
C ARG A 94 7.82 30.71 -24.99
N ASN A 95 8.03 31.04 -23.71
CA ASN A 95 7.21 32.01 -23.00
C ASN A 95 7.77 33.44 -23.20
N SER A 96 7.05 34.28 -23.95
CA SER A 96 7.50 35.63 -24.31
C SER A 96 7.73 36.56 -23.10
N LYS A 97 6.92 36.44 -22.04
CA LYS A 97 7.11 37.23 -20.81
C LYS A 97 8.41 36.85 -20.10
N VAL A 98 8.69 35.55 -20.02
CA VAL A 98 9.93 35.04 -19.43
C VAL A 98 11.13 35.42 -20.29
N ALA A 99 11.02 35.31 -21.62
CA ALA A 99 12.08 35.69 -22.55
C ALA A 99 12.47 37.17 -22.40
N GLU A 100 11.49 38.06 -22.24
CA GLU A 100 11.72 39.48 -21.98
C GLU A 100 12.40 39.72 -20.63
N ALA A 101 11.86 39.14 -19.56
CA ALA A 101 12.40 39.30 -18.21
C ALA A 101 13.81 38.70 -18.05
N ALA A 102 14.10 37.59 -18.73
CA ALA A 102 15.38 36.89 -18.71
C ALA A 102 16.55 37.75 -19.20
N ARG A 103 16.31 38.79 -20.02
CA ARG A 103 17.34 39.73 -20.48
C ARG A 103 18.10 40.40 -19.33
N GLN A 104 17.49 40.49 -18.14
CA GLN A 104 18.12 41.07 -16.96
C GLN A 104 19.34 40.28 -16.47
N ILE A 105 19.38 38.97 -16.72
CA ILE A 105 20.46 38.09 -16.26
C ILE A 105 21.24 37.45 -17.42
N SER A 106 20.71 37.54 -18.64
CA SER A 106 21.20 36.71 -19.73
C SER A 106 22.62 37.07 -20.18
N GLY A 107 23.50 36.06 -20.20
CA GLY A 107 24.91 36.23 -20.53
C GLY A 107 25.72 37.05 -19.53
N LYS A 108 25.21 37.26 -18.30
CA LYS A 108 25.87 38.09 -17.27
C LYS A 108 26.68 37.28 -16.27
N PHE A 109 26.69 35.96 -16.35
CA PHE A 109 27.34 35.10 -15.37
C PHE A 109 28.34 34.14 -16.00
N LYS A 110 29.43 33.90 -15.28
CA LYS A 110 30.16 32.63 -15.36
C LYS A 110 29.48 31.64 -14.42
N VAL A 111 29.22 30.43 -14.89
CA VAL A 111 28.41 29.46 -14.15
C VAL A 111 29.24 28.25 -13.72
N VAL A 112 29.16 27.90 -12.45
CA VAL A 112 29.68 26.65 -11.90
C VAL A 112 28.51 25.74 -11.57
N ARG A 113 28.44 24.59 -12.24
CA ARG A 113 27.42 23.56 -12.01
C ARG A 113 28.04 22.36 -11.30
N THR A 114 27.50 21.98 -10.15
CA THR A 114 27.99 20.83 -9.38
C THR A 114 26.86 20.04 -8.74
N GLU A 115 27.17 18.80 -8.39
CA GLU A 115 26.28 17.84 -7.75
C GLU A 115 27.02 17.27 -6.55
N ILE A 116 26.39 17.28 -5.38
CA ILE A 116 27.01 16.78 -4.15
C ILE A 116 26.62 15.32 -3.96
N GLY A 117 27.57 14.42 -4.21
CA GLY A 117 27.41 12.99 -3.92
C GLY A 117 27.69 12.62 -2.45
N SER A 118 27.85 11.33 -2.18
CA SER A 118 28.19 10.78 -0.86
C SER A 118 29.64 11.13 -0.47
N SER A 119 29.86 12.35 0.01
CA SER A 119 31.17 12.84 0.48
C SER A 119 31.21 13.02 2.00
N GLU A 120 32.33 12.66 2.61
CA GLU A 120 32.59 12.92 4.04
C GLU A 120 33.07 14.37 4.29
N MET A 121 33.50 15.08 3.25
CA MET A 121 33.95 16.47 3.34
C MET A 121 32.84 17.38 3.88
N SER A 122 33.22 18.49 4.53
CA SER A 122 32.27 19.54 4.91
C SER A 122 31.71 20.27 3.69
N LEU A 123 30.53 20.89 3.83
CA LEU A 123 29.91 21.63 2.74
C LEU A 123 30.81 22.74 2.25
N ARG A 124 31.45 23.45 3.19
CA ARG A 124 32.46 24.45 2.90
C ARG A 124 33.57 23.88 2.01
N GLY A 125 34.16 22.75 2.41
CA GLY A 125 35.25 22.13 1.67
C GLY A 125 34.85 21.75 0.24
N ILE A 126 33.66 21.18 0.07
CA ILE A 126 33.13 20.81 -1.26
C ILE A 126 32.96 22.05 -2.14
N ILE A 127 32.34 23.11 -1.61
CA ILE A 127 32.10 24.35 -2.37
C ILE A 127 33.40 25.06 -2.70
N THR A 128 34.30 25.29 -1.74
CA THR A 128 35.55 26.02 -1.98
C THR A 128 36.45 25.27 -2.95
N GLN A 129 36.59 23.94 -2.82
CA GLN A 129 37.37 23.15 -3.76
C GLN A 129 36.79 23.22 -5.18
N THR A 130 35.47 23.06 -5.32
CA THR A 130 34.81 23.17 -6.64
C THR A 130 35.04 24.55 -7.27
N LEU A 131 34.99 25.62 -6.47
CA LEU A 131 35.24 26.98 -6.95
C LEU A 131 36.70 27.16 -7.36
N GLU A 132 37.67 26.70 -6.57
CA GLU A 132 39.10 26.77 -6.89
C GLU A 132 39.43 26.07 -8.22
N GLU A 133 38.95 24.83 -8.38
CA GLU A 133 39.16 24.04 -9.60
C GLU A 133 38.61 24.78 -10.84
N ARG A 134 37.38 25.31 -10.74
CA ARG A 134 36.74 26.02 -11.87
C ARG A 134 37.35 27.38 -12.15
N LEU A 135 37.75 28.12 -11.12
CA LEU A 135 38.46 29.39 -11.28
C LEU A 135 39.80 29.16 -11.97
N ALA A 136 40.54 28.11 -11.59
CA ALA A 136 41.79 27.74 -12.22
C ALA A 136 41.61 27.35 -13.71
N GLU A 137 40.55 26.61 -14.07
CA GLU A 137 40.19 26.33 -15.47
C GLU A 137 39.93 27.61 -16.27
N TRP A 138 39.32 28.61 -15.64
CA TRP A 138 39.13 29.93 -16.23
C TRP A 138 40.36 30.84 -16.10
N GLY A 139 41.46 30.33 -15.57
CA GLY A 139 42.74 31.02 -15.34
C GLY A 139 42.64 32.19 -14.36
N VAL A 140 41.83 32.05 -13.32
CA VAL A 140 41.80 32.89 -12.11
C VAL A 140 42.44 32.05 -11.00
N ASN A 141 43.61 32.48 -10.52
CA ASN A 141 44.32 31.76 -9.45
C ASN A 141 43.92 32.34 -8.10
N TYR A 142 43.10 31.59 -7.35
CA TYR A 142 42.73 31.90 -5.98
C TYR A 142 42.65 30.62 -5.18
N GLN A 143 43.07 30.66 -3.91
CA GLN A 143 42.97 29.54 -2.99
C GLN A 143 42.31 30.04 -1.71
N PHE A 144 41.22 29.40 -1.30
CA PHE A 144 40.54 29.73 -0.07
C PHE A 144 41.43 29.34 1.12
N PRO A 145 41.51 30.18 2.16
CA PRO A 145 42.21 29.83 3.38
C PRO A 145 41.57 28.60 4.06
N PRO A 146 42.33 27.80 4.81
CA PRO A 146 41.80 26.70 5.62
C PRO A 146 40.71 27.16 6.61
N ALA A 147 39.76 26.27 6.94
CA ALA A 147 38.60 26.61 7.78
C ALA A 147 38.99 27.00 9.22
N ASP A 148 40.12 26.49 9.72
CA ASP A 148 40.69 26.78 11.04
C ASP A 148 41.49 28.09 11.07
N GLN A 149 41.69 28.74 9.91
CA GLN A 149 42.45 29.99 9.77
C GLN A 149 41.56 31.20 9.48
N ILE A 150 40.24 31.03 9.47
CA ILE A 150 39.28 32.10 9.21
C ILE A 150 38.27 32.26 10.33
N ILE A 151 37.85 33.51 10.54
CA ILE A 151 36.77 33.87 11.48
C ILE A 151 35.40 33.70 10.82
N ASN A 152 35.28 34.05 9.53
CA ASN A 152 34.09 33.91 8.71
C ASN A 152 34.49 33.72 7.23
N ASN A 153 33.56 33.26 6.40
CA ASN A 153 33.83 33.03 4.97
C ASN A 153 33.67 34.30 4.11
N LYS A 154 33.10 35.38 4.64
CA LYS A 154 32.74 36.57 3.85
C LYS A 154 33.96 37.20 3.18
N GLN A 155 35.01 37.48 3.94
CA GLN A 155 36.23 38.08 3.39
C GLN A 155 36.86 37.21 2.29
N ALA A 156 36.90 35.89 2.49
CA ALA A 156 37.46 34.98 1.51
C ALA A 156 36.66 34.99 0.19
N PHE A 157 35.34 35.11 0.25
CA PHE A 157 34.50 35.26 -0.95
C PHE A 157 34.67 36.63 -1.62
N GLU A 158 34.87 37.71 -0.85
CA GLU A 158 35.16 39.05 -1.38
C GLU A 158 36.50 39.07 -2.13
N ASP A 159 37.55 38.51 -1.52
CA ASP A 159 38.89 38.41 -2.12
C ASP A 159 38.87 37.54 -3.40
N MET A 160 38.14 36.41 -3.36
CA MET A 160 37.93 35.55 -4.51
C MET A 160 37.22 36.29 -5.65
N MET A 161 36.16 37.04 -5.35
CA MET A 161 35.45 37.82 -6.36
C MET A 161 36.29 38.99 -6.89
N ALA A 162 37.19 39.56 -6.09
CA ALA A 162 38.13 40.57 -6.57
C ALA A 162 39.06 39.98 -7.65
N ALA A 163 39.69 38.83 -7.36
CA ALA A 163 40.52 38.12 -8.33
C ALA A 163 39.72 37.69 -9.59
N PHE A 164 38.47 37.27 -9.42
CA PHE A 164 37.59 36.94 -10.53
C PHE A 164 37.27 38.16 -11.42
N HIS A 165 36.95 39.32 -10.82
CA HIS A 165 36.60 40.54 -11.56
C HIS A 165 37.78 41.16 -12.31
N GLU A 166 39.03 40.95 -11.86
CA GLU A 166 40.21 41.35 -12.64
C GLU A 166 40.21 40.72 -14.04
N LYS A 167 39.72 39.49 -14.16
CA LYS A 167 39.62 38.76 -15.43
C LYS A 167 38.26 38.92 -16.12
N TYR A 168 37.18 39.00 -15.35
CA TYR A 168 35.79 39.04 -15.85
C TYR A 168 35.01 40.23 -15.26
N PRO A 169 35.34 41.49 -15.61
CA PRO A 169 34.80 42.67 -14.94
C PRO A 169 33.28 42.90 -15.12
N ASN A 170 32.73 42.38 -16.22
CA ASN A 170 31.33 42.53 -16.58
C ASN A 170 30.45 41.33 -16.19
N HIS A 171 31.02 40.32 -15.53
CA HIS A 171 30.28 39.11 -15.17
C HIS A 171 30.16 38.98 -13.65
N GLY A 172 29.07 38.37 -13.21
CA GLY A 172 28.98 37.74 -11.90
C GLY A 172 29.39 36.28 -11.95
N LEU A 173 29.48 35.66 -10.78
CA LEU A 173 29.72 34.23 -10.61
C LEU A 173 28.45 33.57 -10.07
N LEU A 174 27.92 32.57 -10.77
CA LEU A 174 26.74 31.81 -10.35
C LEU A 174 27.13 30.38 -10.02
N LEU A 175 26.92 29.96 -8.78
CA LEU A 175 27.10 28.59 -8.33
C LEU A 175 25.75 27.87 -8.25
N VAL A 176 25.63 26.74 -8.93
CA VAL A 176 24.44 25.90 -8.96
C VAL A 176 24.78 24.52 -8.41
N VAL A 177 24.09 24.13 -7.34
CA VAL A 177 24.36 22.90 -6.57
C VAL A 177 23.13 22.01 -6.57
N ASP A 178 23.21 20.83 -7.18
CA ASP A 178 22.16 19.80 -7.01
C ASP A 178 22.47 18.87 -5.83
N GLU A 179 21.44 18.20 -5.33
CA GLU A 179 21.49 17.19 -4.25
C GLU A 179 22.02 17.68 -2.90
N LEU A 180 22.01 19.00 -2.65
CA LEU A 180 22.44 19.61 -1.37
C LEU A 180 21.75 18.97 -0.16
N LEU A 181 20.47 18.62 -0.27
CA LEU A 181 19.73 18.02 0.83
C LEU A 181 20.19 16.60 1.17
N ASP A 182 20.35 15.75 0.17
CA ASP A 182 20.64 14.34 0.42
C ASP A 182 21.99 14.22 1.13
N TYR A 183 22.93 15.09 0.75
CA TYR A 183 24.14 15.37 1.51
C TYR A 183 23.86 15.82 2.96
N LEU A 184 23.10 16.90 3.19
CA LEU A 184 22.84 17.43 4.55
C LEU A 184 22.16 16.39 5.47
N ARG A 185 21.30 15.51 4.95
CA ARG A 185 20.64 14.45 5.74
C ARG A 185 21.64 13.42 6.28
N SER A 186 22.70 13.14 5.53
CA SER A 186 23.73 12.17 5.90
C SER A 186 24.69 12.69 6.99
N ARG A 187 24.72 14.01 7.23
CA ARG A 187 25.64 14.65 8.17
C ARG A 187 25.30 14.33 9.62
N LYS A 188 26.34 14.23 10.45
CA LYS A 188 26.18 14.15 11.90
C LYS A 188 25.69 15.48 12.45
N ASP A 189 25.12 15.47 13.65
CA ASP A 189 24.44 16.64 14.22
C ASP A 189 25.33 17.89 14.36
N GLN A 190 26.57 17.72 14.82
CA GLN A 190 27.53 18.82 14.94
C GLN A 190 27.97 19.35 13.56
N GLU A 191 28.26 18.45 12.63
CA GLU A 191 28.65 18.78 11.25
C GLU A 191 27.54 19.56 10.54
N LEU A 192 26.30 19.11 10.71
CA LEU A 192 25.12 19.74 10.12
C LEU A 192 24.95 21.20 10.61
N ILE A 193 25.20 21.48 11.88
CA ILE A 193 25.16 22.85 12.41
C ILE A 193 26.20 23.74 11.72
N LEU A 194 27.42 23.24 11.52
CA LEU A 194 28.49 23.96 10.82
C LEU A 194 28.12 24.20 9.34
N ASP A 195 27.59 23.18 8.67
CA ASP A 195 27.19 23.28 7.26
C ASP A 195 26.01 24.25 7.06
N LEU A 196 25.04 24.30 7.99
CA LEU A 196 23.95 25.28 7.97
C LEU A 196 24.43 26.71 8.26
N ASN A 197 25.39 26.89 9.16
CA ASN A 197 26.00 28.20 9.40
C ASN A 197 26.77 28.69 8.15
N PHE A 198 27.48 27.79 7.48
CA PHE A 198 28.12 28.11 6.20
C PHE A 198 27.10 28.50 5.11
N LEU A 199 25.99 27.77 4.98
CA LEU A 199 24.91 28.15 4.06
C LEU A 199 24.33 29.53 4.37
N ARG A 200 24.18 29.86 5.66
CA ARG A 200 23.75 31.21 6.07
C ARG A 200 24.74 32.25 5.56
N GLU A 201 26.04 32.05 5.79
CA GLU A 201 27.12 32.94 5.31
C GLU A 201 27.09 33.11 3.79
N ILE A 202 26.90 32.04 3.01
CA ILE A 202 26.72 32.10 1.56
C ILE A 202 25.53 32.99 1.17
N GLY A 203 24.41 32.87 1.88
CA GLY A 203 23.24 33.71 1.64
C GLY A 203 23.51 35.19 1.94
N GLU A 204 24.37 35.50 2.91
CA GLU A 204 24.79 36.89 3.18
C GLU A 204 25.71 37.43 2.08
N VAL A 205 26.67 36.60 1.64
CA VAL A 205 27.60 36.94 0.56
C VAL A 205 26.86 37.28 -0.74
N CYS A 206 25.78 36.56 -1.07
CA CYS A 206 24.99 36.83 -2.28
C CYS A 206 24.42 38.25 -2.34
N LYS A 207 24.14 38.86 -1.18
CA LYS A 207 23.60 40.23 -1.09
C LYS A 207 24.65 41.28 -1.44
N ASP A 208 25.88 41.09 -0.97
CA ASP A 208 26.90 42.14 -0.94
C ASP A 208 27.80 42.15 -2.19
N ILE A 209 27.96 41.01 -2.85
CA ILE A 209 28.86 40.87 -4.02
C ILE A 209 28.16 40.25 -5.23
N ARG A 210 28.81 40.27 -6.41
CA ARG A 210 28.29 39.68 -7.67
C ARG A 210 28.39 38.15 -7.71
N PHE A 211 28.25 37.50 -6.57
CA PHE A 211 28.15 36.05 -6.43
C PHE A 211 26.68 35.66 -6.23
N ARG A 212 26.21 34.62 -6.92
CA ARG A 212 24.85 34.10 -6.80
C ARG A 212 24.89 32.61 -6.55
N PHE A 213 23.91 32.13 -5.79
CA PHE A 213 23.84 30.75 -5.38
C PHE A 213 22.44 30.19 -5.63
N ILE A 214 22.38 29.02 -6.29
CA ILE A 214 21.16 28.25 -6.51
C ILE A 214 21.42 26.84 -5.97
N ALA A 215 20.52 26.31 -5.15
CA ALA A 215 20.57 24.92 -4.75
C ALA A 215 19.25 24.18 -4.98
N GLY A 216 19.37 22.92 -5.38
CA GLY A 216 18.27 21.99 -5.55
C GLY A 216 17.94 21.26 -4.26
N VAL A 217 16.71 21.40 -3.80
CA VAL A 217 16.23 20.97 -2.48
C VAL A 217 14.94 20.15 -2.62
N GLN A 218 14.71 19.12 -1.80
CA GLN A 218 13.42 18.43 -1.78
C GLN A 218 12.47 19.08 -0.75
N GLU A 219 11.15 18.95 -0.94
CA GLU A 219 10.13 19.57 -0.06
C GLU A 219 10.30 19.20 1.43
N ALA A 220 10.70 17.97 1.73
CA ALA A 220 10.76 17.41 3.08
C ALA A 220 11.98 17.85 3.92
N ILE A 221 12.44 19.11 3.84
CA ILE A 221 13.45 19.66 4.77
C ILE A 221 12.79 20.41 5.91
N PHE A 222 12.00 21.41 5.57
CA PHE A 222 11.48 22.38 6.54
C PHE A 222 10.49 21.72 7.51
N ASP A 223 9.89 20.61 7.08
CA ASP A 223 8.93 19.82 7.86
C ASP A 223 9.50 18.46 8.31
N SER A 224 10.79 18.18 8.11
CA SER A 224 11.37 16.90 8.54
C SER A 224 11.76 16.91 10.01
N HIS A 225 11.29 15.89 10.73
CA HIS A 225 11.69 15.62 12.12
C HIS A 225 13.21 15.51 12.30
N ARG A 226 13.97 15.13 11.26
CA ARG A 226 15.44 15.08 11.30
C ARG A 226 16.06 16.43 11.65
N PHE A 227 15.46 17.54 11.21
CA PHE A 227 16.00 18.89 11.39
C PHE A 227 15.37 19.64 12.57
N ALA A 228 14.49 19.01 13.36
CA ALA A 228 13.79 19.67 14.46
C ALA A 228 14.75 20.31 15.47
N PHE A 229 15.86 19.64 15.77
CA PHE A 229 16.88 20.11 16.72
C PHE A 229 17.71 21.31 16.22
N VAL A 230 17.71 21.60 14.91
CA VAL A 230 18.41 22.74 14.29
C VAL A 230 17.46 23.78 13.67
N SER A 231 16.19 23.76 14.09
CA SER A 231 15.12 24.61 13.54
C SER A 231 15.47 26.11 13.51
N ASP A 232 16.13 26.63 14.55
CA ASP A 232 16.56 28.05 14.60
C ASP A 232 17.66 28.38 13.58
N SER A 233 18.64 27.49 13.40
CA SER A 233 19.68 27.67 12.37
C SER A 233 19.07 27.58 10.97
N LEU A 234 18.14 26.66 10.75
CA LEU A 234 17.43 26.51 9.49
C LEU A 234 16.57 27.74 9.16
N ARG A 235 15.91 28.33 10.16
CA ARG A 235 15.14 29.58 10.00
C ARG A 235 16.03 30.73 9.53
N ARG A 236 17.23 30.87 10.11
CA ARG A 236 18.20 31.90 9.70
C ARG A 236 18.72 31.70 8.28
N VAL A 237 18.91 30.45 7.85
CA VAL A 237 19.18 30.15 6.44
C VAL A 237 17.99 30.59 5.58
N LYS A 238 16.76 30.21 5.96
CA LYS A 238 15.55 30.56 5.22
C LYS A 238 15.40 32.08 4.99
N ASP A 239 15.73 32.92 5.97
CA ASP A 239 15.61 34.38 5.81
C ASP A 239 16.52 34.95 4.70
N ARG A 240 17.58 34.23 4.32
CA ARG A 240 18.56 34.62 3.29
C ARG A 240 18.38 33.93 1.95
N PHE A 241 17.35 33.09 1.81
CA PHE A 241 17.06 32.35 0.59
C PHE A 241 15.60 32.47 0.18
N GLU A 242 15.35 32.73 -1.11
CA GLU A 242 14.01 32.61 -1.68
C GLU A 242 13.73 31.18 -2.11
N GLN A 243 12.49 30.73 -1.85
CA GLN A 243 12.06 29.36 -2.13
C GLN A 243 11.24 29.31 -3.42
N ILE A 244 11.70 28.51 -4.38
CA ILE A 244 11.02 28.31 -5.66
C ILE A 244 10.42 26.91 -5.63
N LEU A 245 9.15 26.83 -5.20
CA LEU A 245 8.41 25.57 -5.17
C LEU A 245 7.92 25.19 -6.57
N ILE A 246 8.27 24.00 -7.06
CA ILE A 246 7.67 23.42 -8.26
C ILE A 246 6.33 22.77 -7.87
N ALA A 247 5.22 23.38 -8.30
CA ALA A 247 3.88 22.96 -7.89
C ALA A 247 3.43 21.70 -8.64
N ARG A 248 2.49 20.94 -8.05
CA ARG A 248 1.86 19.77 -8.68
C ARG A 248 1.21 20.09 -10.02
N ARG A 249 0.60 21.28 -10.11
CA ARG A 249 -0.01 21.81 -11.34
C ARG A 249 1.02 21.96 -12.46
N ASP A 250 2.28 22.20 -12.13
CA ASP A 250 3.36 22.29 -13.11
C ASP A 250 3.61 20.92 -13.77
N ILE A 251 3.46 19.80 -13.05
CA ILE A 251 3.61 18.45 -13.61
C ILE A 251 2.47 18.14 -14.58
N LYS A 252 1.22 18.40 -14.20
CA LYS A 252 0.06 18.23 -15.11
C LYS A 252 0.25 19.05 -16.38
N PHE A 253 0.75 20.28 -16.25
CA PHE A 253 1.06 21.15 -17.37
C PHE A 253 2.21 20.61 -18.25
N VAL A 254 3.28 20.09 -17.65
CA VAL A 254 4.36 19.42 -18.41
C VAL A 254 3.83 18.21 -19.18
N VAL A 255 2.96 17.40 -18.55
CA VAL A 255 2.35 16.26 -19.24
C VAL A 255 1.49 16.72 -20.42
N SER A 256 0.65 17.75 -20.26
CA SER A 256 -0.22 18.23 -21.33
C SER A 256 0.53 18.91 -22.48
N GLU A 257 1.56 19.70 -22.18
CA GLU A 257 2.26 20.52 -23.19
C GLU A 257 3.47 19.83 -23.82
N ARG A 258 4.05 18.83 -23.14
CA ARG A 258 5.20 18.06 -23.66
C ARG A 258 4.79 16.68 -24.14
N LEU A 259 4.22 15.86 -23.26
CA LEU A 259 3.90 14.47 -23.61
C LEU A 259 2.64 14.37 -24.47
N LEU A 260 1.67 15.24 -24.25
CA LEU A 260 0.32 15.11 -24.80
C LEU A 260 -0.10 16.36 -25.58
N GLN A 261 0.83 17.02 -26.25
CA GLN A 261 0.57 18.27 -26.96
C GLN A 261 -0.53 18.06 -28.02
N LYS A 262 -1.45 19.02 -28.12
CA LYS A 262 -2.61 18.95 -29.02
C LYS A 262 -2.83 20.25 -29.76
N THR A 263 -3.19 20.16 -31.03
CA THR A 263 -3.74 21.29 -31.79
C THR A 263 -5.19 21.56 -31.41
N VAL A 264 -5.71 22.75 -31.75
CA VAL A 264 -7.12 23.10 -31.52
C VAL A 264 -8.07 22.10 -32.19
N GLU A 265 -7.76 21.66 -33.41
CA GLU A 265 -8.53 20.60 -34.10
C GLU A 265 -8.50 19.26 -33.36
N GLN A 266 -7.34 18.85 -32.83
CA GLN A 266 -7.23 17.60 -32.06
C GLN A 266 -8.03 17.69 -30.76
N GLN A 267 -7.99 18.84 -30.08
CA GLN A 267 -8.79 19.08 -28.88
C GLN A 267 -10.29 18.97 -29.15
N GLU A 268 -10.76 19.56 -30.25
CA GLU A 268 -12.18 19.51 -30.62
C GLU A 268 -12.64 18.10 -31.00
N LYS A 269 -11.79 17.33 -31.71
CA LYS A 269 -12.05 15.90 -31.98
C LYS A 269 -12.19 15.09 -30.70
N ILE A 270 -11.26 15.27 -29.75
CA ILE A 270 -11.30 14.59 -28.45
C ILE A 270 -12.53 15.00 -27.65
N ARG A 271 -12.88 16.30 -27.63
CA ARG A 271 -14.08 16.80 -26.95
C ARG A 271 -15.33 16.10 -27.48
N ASN A 272 -15.53 16.12 -28.79
CA ASN A 272 -16.68 15.48 -29.43
C ASN A 272 -16.75 13.97 -29.17
N TYR A 273 -15.60 13.31 -29.08
CA TYR A 273 -15.49 11.91 -28.71
C TYR A 273 -15.88 11.65 -27.24
N LEU A 274 -15.28 12.39 -26.29
CA LEU A 274 -15.53 12.20 -24.85
C LEU A 274 -16.93 12.63 -24.42
N SER A 275 -17.55 13.60 -25.10
CA SER A 275 -18.91 14.07 -24.80
C SER A 275 -19.94 12.94 -24.76
N ARG A 276 -19.76 11.88 -25.56
CA ARG A 276 -20.63 10.69 -25.61
C ARG A 276 -20.69 9.94 -24.27
N PHE A 277 -19.60 10.02 -23.49
CA PHE A 277 -19.44 9.30 -22.23
C PHE A 277 -19.66 10.17 -20.98
N THR A 278 -19.78 11.49 -21.13
CA THR A 278 -19.88 12.40 -19.97
C THR A 278 -21.04 12.10 -19.03
N LYS A 279 -22.17 11.62 -19.57
CA LYS A 279 -23.38 11.24 -18.82
C LYS A 279 -23.16 10.11 -17.80
N PHE A 280 -22.10 9.31 -17.92
CA PHE A 280 -21.83 8.18 -17.01
C PHE A 280 -21.01 8.56 -15.77
N TYR A 281 -20.52 9.80 -15.69
CA TYR A 281 -19.57 10.23 -14.66
C TYR A 281 -20.02 11.54 -14.03
N GLY A 282 -19.91 11.66 -12.69
CA GLY A 282 -20.48 12.79 -11.96
C GLY A 282 -19.88 14.15 -12.35
N HIS A 283 -18.56 14.21 -12.51
CA HIS A 283 -17.84 15.48 -12.69
C HIS A 283 -17.10 15.62 -14.03
N MET A 284 -17.25 14.65 -14.94
CA MET A 284 -16.51 14.67 -16.21
C MET A 284 -16.92 15.84 -17.10
N ASN A 285 -18.22 16.17 -17.14
CA ASN A 285 -18.73 17.29 -17.94
C ASN A 285 -18.16 18.64 -17.47
N GLU A 286 -18.12 18.87 -16.17
CA GLU A 286 -17.56 20.09 -15.56
C GLU A 286 -16.04 20.22 -15.79
N ARG A 287 -15.35 19.07 -15.88
CA ARG A 287 -13.89 18.99 -16.07
C ARG A 287 -13.48 18.67 -17.51
N ILE A 288 -14.39 18.75 -18.48
CA ILE A 288 -14.14 18.26 -19.85
C ILE A 288 -12.89 18.88 -20.49
N ASP A 289 -12.61 20.15 -20.22
CA ASP A 289 -11.41 20.83 -20.71
C ASP A 289 -10.12 20.23 -20.13
N GLU A 290 -10.13 19.79 -18.87
CA GLU A 290 -9.01 19.08 -18.24
C GLU A 290 -8.81 17.70 -18.88
N PHE A 291 -9.91 16.96 -19.10
CA PHE A 291 -9.87 15.67 -19.79
C PHE A 291 -9.36 15.79 -21.23
N VAL A 292 -9.82 16.78 -21.99
CA VAL A 292 -9.36 17.01 -23.37
C VAL A 292 -7.86 17.34 -23.40
N ARG A 293 -7.38 18.18 -22.47
CA ARG A 293 -5.94 18.50 -22.36
C ARG A 293 -5.11 17.27 -22.01
N LEU A 294 -5.57 16.43 -21.09
CA LEU A 294 -4.82 15.27 -20.59
C LEU A 294 -5.10 13.97 -21.34
N PHE A 295 -6.03 13.92 -22.30
CA PHE A 295 -6.34 12.70 -23.04
C PHE A 295 -5.07 12.09 -23.67
N PRO A 296 -4.80 10.79 -23.46
CA PRO A 296 -5.71 9.76 -22.96
C PRO A 296 -5.53 9.44 -21.47
N VAL A 297 -4.90 10.30 -20.69
CA VAL A 297 -4.62 10.12 -19.27
C VAL A 297 -5.73 10.74 -18.42
N HIS A 298 -6.22 10.01 -17.42
CA HIS A 298 -7.18 10.54 -16.46
C HIS A 298 -6.56 11.69 -15.63
N PRO A 299 -7.25 12.80 -15.38
CA PRO A 299 -6.72 13.89 -14.57
C PRO A 299 -6.21 13.48 -13.18
N ASP A 300 -6.93 12.57 -12.51
CA ASP A 300 -6.59 12.09 -11.18
C ASP A 300 -5.45 11.04 -11.18
N TYR A 301 -5.01 10.59 -12.37
CA TYR A 301 -3.85 9.69 -12.50
C TYR A 301 -2.61 10.27 -11.81
N ILE A 302 -2.33 11.54 -12.11
CA ILE A 302 -1.15 12.25 -11.62
C ILE A 302 -1.30 12.52 -10.11
N ASP A 303 -2.51 12.88 -9.67
CA ASP A 303 -2.80 13.20 -8.27
C ASP A 303 -2.67 11.98 -7.35
N VAL A 304 -3.14 10.81 -7.79
CA VAL A 304 -3.02 9.55 -7.03
C VAL A 304 -1.55 9.12 -6.98
N PHE A 305 -0.85 9.16 -8.11
CA PHE A 305 0.56 8.78 -8.15
C PHE A 305 1.39 9.61 -7.16
N GLU A 306 1.25 10.93 -7.17
CA GLU A 306 2.07 11.80 -6.31
C GLU A 306 1.92 11.51 -4.81
N ARG A 307 0.81 10.89 -4.41
CA ARG A 307 0.52 10.46 -3.03
C ARG A 307 1.09 9.09 -2.70
N VAL A 308 1.47 8.29 -3.70
CA VAL A 308 2.05 6.96 -3.47
C VAL A 308 3.33 7.10 -2.66
N THR A 309 3.26 6.62 -1.43
CA THR A 309 4.38 6.59 -0.48
C THR A 309 5.34 5.45 -0.87
N ALA A 310 6.64 5.63 -0.61
CA ALA A 310 7.72 4.68 -0.93
C ALA A 310 8.18 4.58 -2.39
N ILE A 311 7.53 5.21 -3.37
CA ILE A 311 7.98 5.18 -4.76
C ILE A 311 8.52 6.54 -5.21
N GLU A 312 9.72 6.53 -5.81
CA GLU A 312 10.34 7.74 -6.36
C GLU A 312 9.52 8.32 -7.53
N LYS A 313 9.14 9.59 -7.39
CA LYS A 313 8.35 10.34 -8.38
C LYS A 313 9.04 10.54 -9.74
N ARG A 314 10.35 10.27 -9.84
CA ARG A 314 11.15 10.19 -11.09
C ARG A 314 10.57 9.21 -12.11
N GLU A 315 9.85 8.18 -11.67
CA GLU A 315 9.29 7.17 -12.56
C GLU A 315 7.93 7.58 -13.17
N ILE A 316 7.29 8.70 -12.77
CA ILE A 316 5.97 9.14 -13.31
C ILE A 316 6.05 9.38 -14.81
N LEU A 317 6.85 10.37 -15.19
CA LEU A 317 6.92 10.86 -16.56
C LEU A 317 7.48 9.80 -17.50
N LYS A 318 8.37 8.95 -16.98
CA LYS A 318 8.94 7.81 -17.70
C LYS A 318 7.93 6.70 -17.89
N THR A 319 7.14 6.38 -16.87
CA THR A 319 6.08 5.37 -16.94
C THR A 319 4.95 5.82 -17.86
N LEU A 320 4.52 7.09 -17.74
CA LEU A 320 3.56 7.71 -18.67
C LEU A 320 4.11 7.70 -20.10
N SER A 321 5.35 8.13 -20.33
CA SER A 321 6.00 8.10 -21.64
C SER A 321 6.04 6.68 -22.24
N LYS A 322 6.39 5.66 -21.45
CA LYS A 322 6.35 4.24 -21.87
C LYS A 322 4.93 3.77 -22.20
N THR A 323 3.95 4.14 -21.38
CA THR A 323 2.54 3.76 -21.58
C THR A 323 1.99 4.40 -22.85
N MET A 324 2.28 5.68 -23.07
CA MET A 324 1.88 6.40 -24.30
C MET A 324 2.50 5.76 -25.53
N ARG A 325 3.81 5.46 -25.53
CA ARG A 325 4.46 4.77 -26.67
C ARG A 325 3.76 3.46 -27.04
N ARG A 326 3.27 2.68 -26.06
CA ARG A 326 2.52 1.44 -26.30
C ARG A 326 1.11 1.68 -26.87
N LEU A 327 0.53 2.86 -26.63
CA LEU A 327 -0.82 3.25 -27.06
C LEU A 327 -0.86 3.94 -28.42
N LEU A 328 0.19 4.66 -28.83
CA LEU A 328 0.17 5.51 -30.03
C LEU A 328 -0.29 4.82 -31.33
N ASP A 329 0.06 3.54 -31.50
CA ASP A 329 -0.29 2.74 -32.67
C ASP A 329 -1.67 2.06 -32.61
N ARG A 330 -2.32 2.12 -31.45
CA ARG A 330 -3.64 1.52 -31.22
C ARG A 330 -4.77 2.46 -31.64
N ASP A 331 -5.90 1.86 -31.98
CA ASP A 331 -7.14 2.59 -32.20
C ASP A 331 -7.70 3.09 -30.87
N VAL A 332 -8.23 4.32 -30.89
CA VAL A 332 -9.08 4.85 -29.84
C VAL A 332 -10.37 4.03 -29.88
N PRO A 333 -10.76 3.38 -28.77
CA PRO A 333 -11.95 2.54 -28.71
C PRO A 333 -13.21 3.34 -29.02
N GLU A 334 -14.24 2.69 -29.55
CA GLU A 334 -15.54 3.34 -29.78
C GLU A 334 -16.57 2.98 -28.71
N ASP A 335 -16.32 1.90 -27.99
CA ASP A 335 -17.21 1.23 -27.03
C ASP A 335 -16.90 1.57 -25.56
N TYR A 336 -15.87 2.37 -25.28
CA TYR A 336 -15.56 2.91 -23.95
C TYR A 336 -14.70 4.19 -24.06
N PRO A 337 -14.53 4.99 -22.99
CA PRO A 337 -13.89 6.31 -23.08
C PRO A 337 -12.44 6.33 -23.58
N GLY A 338 -11.71 5.21 -23.58
CA GLY A 338 -10.30 5.18 -23.99
C GLY A 338 -9.35 6.00 -23.10
N VAL A 339 -9.77 6.27 -21.85
CA VAL A 339 -8.96 6.98 -20.86
C VAL A 339 -8.25 5.97 -19.96
N ILE A 340 -6.96 6.18 -19.70
CA ILE A 340 -6.18 5.38 -18.75
C ILE A 340 -6.27 5.96 -17.33
N GLY A 341 -6.71 5.12 -16.40
CA GLY A 341 -6.74 5.42 -14.97
C GLY A 341 -5.42 5.04 -14.27
N TYR A 342 -5.31 5.40 -13.00
CA TYR A 342 -4.13 5.06 -12.18
C TYR A 342 -3.96 3.56 -11.93
N ASP A 343 -4.99 2.75 -12.17
CA ASP A 343 -4.93 1.29 -12.16
C ASP A 343 -3.82 0.76 -13.09
N THR A 344 -3.61 1.42 -14.23
CA THR A 344 -2.57 1.05 -15.20
C THR A 344 -1.14 1.20 -14.67
N TYR A 345 -0.95 1.85 -13.51
CA TYR A 345 0.35 1.93 -12.86
C TYR A 345 0.77 0.61 -12.20
N TRP A 346 -0.20 -0.20 -11.75
CA TRP A 346 0.05 -1.40 -10.97
C TRP A 346 1.00 -2.41 -11.65
N PRO A 347 0.85 -2.75 -12.96
CA PRO A 347 1.79 -3.65 -13.63
C PRO A 347 3.23 -3.14 -13.63
N PHE A 348 3.44 -1.82 -13.78
CA PHE A 348 4.78 -1.23 -13.74
C PHE A 348 5.41 -1.32 -12.35
N LEU A 349 4.59 -1.21 -11.29
CA LEU A 349 5.04 -1.44 -9.93
C LEU A 349 5.47 -2.88 -9.71
N CYS A 350 4.68 -3.83 -10.22
CA CYS A 350 4.99 -5.24 -10.16
C CYS A 350 6.25 -5.60 -10.95
N GLU A 351 6.52 -5.00 -12.10
CA GLU A 351 7.68 -5.32 -12.96
C GLU A 351 9.02 -4.81 -12.40
N ASN A 352 9.04 -3.76 -11.58
CA ASN A 352 10.27 -3.12 -11.13
C ASN A 352 10.89 -3.80 -9.90
N SER A 353 12.11 -4.33 -10.04
CA SER A 353 12.83 -5.03 -8.97
C SER A 353 13.13 -4.15 -7.75
N SER A 354 13.40 -2.85 -7.95
CA SER A 354 13.67 -1.91 -6.85
C SER A 354 12.44 -1.74 -5.96
N PHE A 355 11.23 -1.72 -6.53
CA PHE A 355 10.00 -1.60 -5.74
C PHE A 355 9.68 -2.89 -4.98
N ARG A 356 9.98 -4.08 -5.55
CA ARG A 356 9.84 -5.35 -4.83
C ARG A 356 10.78 -5.50 -3.63
N ALA A 357 11.87 -4.72 -3.57
CA ALA A 357 12.75 -4.70 -2.42
C ALA A 357 12.10 -4.03 -1.19
N ILE A 358 11.15 -3.12 -1.41
CA ILE A 358 10.42 -2.40 -0.37
C ILE A 358 9.41 -3.36 0.31
N PRO A 359 9.51 -3.58 1.64
CA PRO A 359 8.62 -4.52 2.35
C PRO A 359 7.14 -4.21 2.16
N GLU A 360 6.74 -2.95 2.29
CA GLU A 360 5.34 -2.51 2.19
C GLU A 360 4.76 -2.80 0.80
N VAL A 361 5.52 -2.47 -0.26
CA VAL A 361 5.13 -2.73 -1.64
C VAL A 361 5.03 -4.23 -1.90
N ARG A 362 5.99 -5.02 -1.40
CA ARG A 362 5.97 -6.48 -1.53
C ARG A 362 4.71 -7.10 -0.92
N SER A 363 4.33 -6.69 0.29
CA SER A 363 3.11 -7.19 0.94
C SER A 363 1.85 -6.88 0.14
N VAL A 364 1.75 -5.68 -0.44
CA VAL A 364 0.62 -5.33 -1.33
C VAL A 364 0.66 -6.15 -2.62
N ILE A 365 1.84 -6.37 -3.21
CA ILE A 365 2.02 -7.20 -4.41
C ILE A 365 1.56 -8.63 -4.17
N GLU A 366 2.00 -9.26 -3.08
CA GLU A 366 1.62 -10.62 -2.72
C GLU A 366 0.11 -10.76 -2.55
N CYS A 367 -0.50 -9.87 -1.76
CA CYS A 367 -1.95 -9.80 -1.57
C CYS A 367 -2.69 -9.65 -2.90
N SER A 368 -2.31 -8.66 -3.72
CA SER A 368 -2.95 -8.39 -5.01
C SER A 368 -2.79 -9.53 -6.00
N ASN A 369 -1.63 -10.20 -6.06
CA ASN A 369 -1.40 -11.32 -6.97
C ASN A 369 -2.27 -12.52 -6.63
N THR A 370 -2.43 -12.84 -5.34
CA THR A 370 -3.35 -13.89 -4.90
C THR A 370 -4.78 -13.55 -5.28
N LEU A 371 -5.17 -12.29 -5.07
CA LEU A 371 -6.50 -11.77 -5.36
C LEU A 371 -6.83 -11.82 -6.86
N GLU A 372 -5.92 -11.32 -7.69
CA GLU A 372 -6.00 -11.36 -9.16
C GLU A 372 -6.03 -12.80 -9.68
N SER A 373 -5.25 -13.71 -9.10
CA SER A 373 -5.23 -15.13 -9.51
C SER A 373 -6.57 -15.81 -9.21
N ARG A 374 -7.13 -15.61 -8.00
CA ARG A 374 -8.43 -16.20 -7.64
C ARG A 374 -9.57 -15.64 -8.48
N VAL A 375 -9.62 -14.32 -8.67
CA VAL A 375 -10.61 -13.69 -9.57
C VAL A 375 -10.39 -14.14 -11.02
N SER A 376 -9.15 -14.40 -11.43
CA SER A 376 -8.91 -14.90 -12.78
C SER A 376 -9.45 -16.30 -13.03
N LEU A 377 -9.44 -17.17 -12.01
CA LEU A 377 -9.85 -18.58 -12.12
C LEU A 377 -11.33 -18.82 -11.78
N ALA A 378 -11.87 -18.12 -10.77
CA ALA A 378 -13.14 -18.48 -10.13
C ALA A 378 -14.20 -17.36 -10.13
N PHE A 379 -14.02 -16.30 -10.91
CA PHE A 379 -14.98 -15.19 -10.96
C PHE A 379 -16.28 -15.61 -11.64
N THR A 380 -17.40 -15.36 -10.94
CA THR A 380 -18.76 -15.83 -11.28
C THR A 380 -19.39 -15.08 -12.44
N ARG A 381 -18.88 -13.89 -12.80
CA ARG A 381 -19.40 -13.05 -13.89
C ARG A 381 -18.31 -12.71 -14.93
N PRO A 382 -18.00 -13.62 -15.87
CA PRO A 382 -16.85 -13.46 -16.77
C PRO A 382 -16.81 -12.17 -17.59
N SER A 383 -17.97 -11.63 -18.00
CA SER A 383 -18.08 -10.36 -18.74
C SER A 383 -17.50 -9.17 -17.98
N TYR A 384 -17.61 -9.16 -16.64
CA TYR A 384 -17.12 -8.07 -15.80
C TYR A 384 -15.71 -8.29 -15.27
N LYS A 385 -15.06 -9.41 -15.63
CA LYS A 385 -13.70 -9.73 -15.19
C LYS A 385 -12.69 -8.63 -15.52
N PRO A 386 -12.67 -8.00 -16.71
CA PRO A 386 -11.75 -6.89 -16.99
C PRO A 386 -11.93 -5.72 -16.01
N MET A 387 -13.18 -5.34 -15.72
CA MET A 387 -13.48 -4.29 -14.73
C MET A 387 -13.01 -4.70 -13.33
N ALA A 388 -13.21 -5.97 -12.95
CA ALA A 388 -12.77 -6.47 -11.65
C ALA A 388 -11.25 -6.38 -11.48
N ILE A 389 -10.46 -6.75 -12.50
CA ILE A 389 -9.00 -6.61 -12.46
C ILE A 389 -8.58 -5.14 -12.32
N ARG A 390 -9.20 -4.23 -13.08
CA ARG A 390 -8.92 -2.79 -12.97
C ARG A 390 -9.20 -2.25 -11.56
N ILE A 391 -10.30 -2.67 -10.94
CA ILE A 391 -10.65 -2.31 -9.56
C ILE A 391 -9.59 -2.84 -8.58
N ILE A 392 -9.15 -4.09 -8.72
CA ILE A 392 -8.11 -4.68 -7.85
C ILE A 392 -6.83 -3.88 -7.97
N HIS A 393 -6.37 -3.61 -9.19
CA HIS A 393 -5.16 -2.81 -9.45
C HIS A 393 -5.27 -1.41 -8.86
N ALA A 394 -6.44 -0.76 -8.99
CA ALA A 394 -6.70 0.54 -8.38
C ALA A 394 -6.62 0.50 -6.85
N LEU A 395 -7.24 -0.49 -6.21
CA LEU A 395 -7.16 -0.67 -4.75
C LEU A 395 -5.72 -0.93 -4.29
N SER A 396 -4.93 -1.68 -5.08
CA SER A 396 -3.51 -1.93 -4.82
C SER A 396 -2.66 -0.66 -4.90
N VAL A 397 -2.87 0.19 -5.91
CA VAL A 397 -2.18 1.50 -6.00
C VAL A 397 -2.62 2.41 -4.86
N HIS A 398 -3.94 2.51 -4.60
CA HIS A 398 -4.47 3.38 -3.55
C HIS A 398 -3.93 2.99 -2.17
N ARG A 399 -3.79 1.69 -1.90
CA ARG A 399 -3.19 1.18 -0.65
C ARG A 399 -1.82 1.79 -0.36
N LEU A 400 -1.01 1.99 -1.39
CA LEU A 400 0.32 2.59 -1.26
C LEU A 400 0.30 4.12 -1.06
N THR A 401 -0.87 4.78 -1.16
CA THR A 401 -1.01 6.23 -0.95
C THR A 401 -1.32 6.62 0.51
N THR A 402 -1.65 5.64 1.36
CA THR A 402 -2.17 5.86 2.71
C THR A 402 -1.10 6.10 3.78
N GLY A 403 0.19 5.97 3.45
CA GLY A 403 1.33 6.07 4.37
C GLY A 403 1.52 4.82 5.23
N ASP A 404 0.44 4.25 5.77
CA ASP A 404 0.42 2.94 6.45
C ASP A 404 -0.56 1.99 5.74
N ILE A 405 0.00 0.95 5.13
CA ILE A 405 -0.73 -0.05 4.36
C ILE A 405 -1.75 -0.83 5.22
N TYR A 406 -1.64 -0.82 6.55
CA TYR A 406 -2.55 -1.56 7.43
C TYR A 406 -3.77 -0.76 7.90
N LEU A 407 -3.89 0.51 7.50
CA LEU A 407 -5.04 1.35 7.86
C LEU A 407 -6.31 0.94 7.10
N PRO A 408 -7.49 0.95 7.74
CA PRO A 408 -8.77 0.61 7.11
C PRO A 408 -9.32 1.77 6.26
N LEU A 409 -8.47 2.36 5.43
CA LEU A 409 -8.78 3.44 4.50
C LEU A 409 -8.82 2.90 3.07
N GLY A 410 -9.78 3.36 2.29
CA GLY A 410 -10.00 2.91 0.92
C GLY A 410 -10.67 3.96 0.05
N VAL A 411 -11.31 3.48 -1.00
CA VAL A 411 -12.04 4.29 -1.99
C VAL A 411 -13.47 3.82 -2.11
N THR A 412 -14.38 4.75 -2.31
CA THR A 412 -15.79 4.47 -2.53
C THR A 412 -16.04 3.95 -3.95
N PRO A 413 -17.16 3.25 -4.21
CA PRO A 413 -17.52 2.81 -5.56
C PRO A 413 -17.68 3.97 -6.55
N MET A 414 -18.15 5.13 -6.07
CA MET A 414 -18.28 6.35 -6.88
C MET A 414 -16.92 6.90 -7.29
N GLU A 415 -15.97 6.98 -6.36
CA GLU A 415 -14.60 7.36 -6.67
C GLU A 415 -13.96 6.38 -7.65
N LEU A 416 -14.12 5.06 -7.47
CA LEU A 416 -13.59 4.07 -8.41
C LEU A 416 -14.19 4.21 -9.81
N ARG A 417 -15.50 4.45 -9.93
CA ARG A 417 -16.19 4.69 -11.20
C ARG A 417 -15.58 5.88 -11.93
N ASP A 418 -15.49 7.02 -11.24
CA ASP A 418 -15.11 8.30 -11.84
C ASP A 418 -13.60 8.37 -12.09
N THR A 419 -12.78 8.04 -11.10
CA THR A 419 -11.32 8.21 -11.16
C THR A 419 -10.59 7.23 -12.09
N LEU A 420 -11.26 6.14 -12.46
CA LEU A 420 -10.73 5.14 -13.41
C LEU A 420 -11.43 5.22 -14.78
N CYS A 421 -12.47 6.06 -14.94
CA CYS A 421 -13.41 5.96 -16.05
C CYS A 421 -13.81 4.50 -16.31
N LEU A 422 -14.32 3.78 -15.28
CA LEU A 422 -14.85 2.43 -15.49
C LEU A 422 -16.04 2.52 -16.45
N PHE A 423 -16.18 1.53 -17.33
CA PHE A 423 -17.25 1.50 -18.32
C PHE A 423 -17.56 0.05 -18.70
N HIS A 424 -18.79 -0.20 -19.13
CA HIS A 424 -19.21 -1.46 -19.72
C HIS A 424 -20.15 -1.17 -20.90
N PRO A 425 -19.94 -1.76 -22.10
CA PRO A 425 -20.75 -1.46 -23.29
C PRO A 425 -22.26 -1.61 -23.07
N ASP A 426 -22.69 -2.70 -22.43
CA ASP A 426 -24.11 -3.01 -22.19
C ASP A 426 -24.82 -2.06 -21.20
N ILE A 427 -24.14 -1.06 -20.64
CA ILE A 427 -24.74 -0.16 -19.65
C ILE A 427 -25.81 0.76 -20.28
N GLU A 428 -25.72 1.04 -21.58
CA GLU A 428 -26.68 1.90 -22.28
C GLU A 428 -28.08 1.28 -22.39
N ASP A 429 -28.16 -0.04 -22.31
CA ASP A 429 -29.41 -0.79 -22.50
C ASP A 429 -30.27 -0.88 -21.21
N LEU A 430 -29.77 -0.37 -20.07
CA LEU A 430 -30.44 -0.47 -18.78
C LEU A 430 -31.59 0.54 -18.57
N GLY A 431 -31.69 1.57 -19.42
CA GLY A 431 -32.83 2.49 -19.49
C GLY A 431 -33.04 3.42 -18.27
N GLY A 432 -32.11 3.42 -17.30
CA GLY A 432 -32.11 4.29 -16.12
C GLY A 432 -31.29 5.56 -16.27
N GLU A 433 -30.89 6.16 -15.15
CA GLU A 433 -29.92 7.27 -15.14
C GLU A 433 -28.52 6.68 -15.36
N PRO A 434 -27.82 7.00 -16.47
CA PRO A 434 -26.60 6.29 -16.87
C PRO A 434 -25.48 6.29 -15.82
N SER A 435 -25.37 7.37 -15.03
CA SER A 435 -24.37 7.51 -13.97
C SER A 435 -24.66 6.54 -12.81
N ASP A 436 -25.92 6.44 -12.40
CA ASP A 436 -26.37 5.59 -11.30
C ASP A 436 -26.36 4.11 -11.69
N ASP A 437 -26.71 3.79 -12.94
CA ASP A 437 -26.65 2.44 -13.48
C ASP A 437 -25.20 1.93 -13.46
N LEU A 438 -24.26 2.74 -13.94
CA LEU A 438 -22.83 2.39 -13.92
C LEU A 438 -22.31 2.27 -12.48
N LEU A 439 -22.73 3.15 -11.57
CA LEU A 439 -22.37 3.04 -10.15
C LEU A 439 -22.85 1.73 -9.53
N THR A 440 -24.09 1.34 -9.84
CA THR A 440 -24.69 0.08 -9.38
C THR A 440 -23.93 -1.13 -9.94
N LEU A 441 -23.49 -1.06 -11.19
CA LEU A 441 -22.63 -2.09 -11.77
C LEU A 441 -21.29 -2.20 -11.03
N VAL A 442 -20.61 -1.08 -10.76
CA VAL A 442 -19.34 -1.07 -10.01
C VAL A 442 -19.51 -1.66 -8.60
N GLN A 443 -20.60 -1.31 -7.90
CA GLN A 443 -20.94 -1.91 -6.60
C GLN A 443 -21.17 -3.43 -6.71
N THR A 444 -21.86 -3.86 -7.77
CA THR A 444 -22.09 -5.29 -8.03
C THR A 444 -20.78 -6.02 -8.27
N VAL A 445 -19.87 -5.47 -9.08
CA VAL A 445 -18.55 -6.05 -9.33
C VAL A 445 -17.74 -6.15 -8.03
N LEU A 446 -17.73 -5.12 -7.18
CA LEU A 446 -17.06 -5.16 -5.87
C LEU A 446 -17.60 -6.27 -4.96
N ARG A 447 -18.93 -6.44 -4.90
CA ARG A 447 -19.56 -7.53 -4.13
C ARG A 447 -19.21 -8.90 -4.69
N GLU A 448 -19.19 -9.06 -6.02
CA GLU A 448 -18.79 -10.33 -6.64
C GLU A 448 -17.30 -10.63 -6.39
N ILE A 449 -16.41 -9.64 -6.45
CA ILE A 449 -14.99 -9.81 -6.07
C ILE A 449 -14.92 -10.31 -4.63
N GLN A 450 -15.62 -9.65 -3.70
CA GLN A 450 -15.63 -10.04 -2.29
C GLN A 450 -16.18 -11.46 -2.09
N LYS A 451 -17.25 -11.82 -2.81
CA LYS A 451 -17.87 -13.16 -2.77
C LYS A 451 -16.93 -14.25 -3.30
N THR A 452 -16.26 -14.02 -4.43
CA THR A 452 -15.27 -14.95 -5.00
C THR A 452 -14.12 -15.24 -4.03
N LEU A 453 -13.84 -14.31 -3.12
CA LEU A 453 -12.78 -14.43 -2.12
C LEU A 453 -13.30 -14.86 -0.75
N SER A 454 -14.59 -15.18 -0.60
CA SER A 454 -15.20 -15.45 0.71
C SER A 454 -14.95 -14.35 1.75
N GLY A 455 -14.84 -13.09 1.31
CA GLY A 455 -14.53 -11.93 2.18
C GLY A 455 -13.05 -11.79 2.58
N GLN A 456 -12.14 -12.56 1.99
CA GLN A 456 -10.69 -12.44 2.17
C GLN A 456 -10.12 -11.30 1.32
N PHE A 457 -8.99 -10.74 1.75
CA PHE A 457 -8.19 -9.71 1.06
C PHE A 457 -8.86 -8.35 0.75
N ILE A 458 -10.20 -8.25 0.68
CA ILE A 458 -10.95 -7.01 0.49
C ILE A 458 -11.96 -6.84 1.63
N SER A 459 -11.95 -5.65 2.22
CA SER A 459 -12.90 -5.23 3.24
C SER A 459 -13.71 -4.03 2.77
N HIS A 460 -14.96 -3.97 3.25
CA HIS A 460 -15.89 -2.87 3.05
C HIS A 460 -16.19 -2.24 4.41
N ASN A 461 -16.09 -0.91 4.46
CA ASN A 461 -16.47 -0.13 5.64
C ASN A 461 -17.88 0.43 5.43
N PRO A 462 -18.90 -0.04 6.18
CA PRO A 462 -20.28 0.38 5.99
C PRO A 462 -20.53 1.85 6.39
N THR A 463 -19.69 2.44 7.26
CA THR A 463 -19.87 3.80 7.75
C THR A 463 -19.55 4.85 6.69
N ASN A 464 -18.47 4.66 5.94
CA ASN A 464 -18.00 5.60 4.92
C ASN A 464 -18.06 5.04 3.49
N GLN A 465 -18.60 3.82 3.33
CA GLN A 465 -18.76 3.11 2.05
C GLN A 465 -17.45 2.82 1.31
N GLN A 466 -16.30 2.91 1.98
CA GLN A 466 -15.00 2.67 1.36
C GLN A 466 -14.69 1.17 1.25
N TRP A 467 -14.05 0.81 0.14
CA TRP A 467 -13.53 -0.51 -0.17
C TRP A 467 -12.01 -0.47 -0.19
N TYR A 468 -11.39 -1.49 0.37
CA TYR A 468 -9.94 -1.45 0.59
C TYR A 468 -9.31 -2.85 0.67
N LEU A 469 -8.04 -2.96 0.26
CA LEU A 469 -7.28 -4.19 0.44
C LEU A 469 -6.93 -4.40 1.91
N ASP A 470 -7.37 -5.50 2.49
CA ASP A 470 -7.16 -5.85 3.89
C ASP A 470 -6.04 -6.87 4.04
N LEU A 471 -4.82 -6.35 4.21
CA LEU A 471 -3.60 -7.15 4.40
C LEU A 471 -3.59 -7.96 5.70
N LYS A 472 -4.53 -7.73 6.62
CA LYS A 472 -4.67 -8.53 7.86
C LYS A 472 -5.56 -9.76 7.64
N LYS A 473 -6.42 -9.76 6.63
CA LYS A 473 -7.28 -10.91 6.24
C LYS A 473 -6.63 -11.82 5.20
N VAL A 474 -5.30 -11.99 5.27
CA VAL A 474 -4.52 -12.82 4.34
C VAL A 474 -4.51 -14.30 4.77
N VAL A 475 -4.88 -14.59 6.03
CA VAL A 475 -4.84 -15.95 6.58
C VAL A 475 -6.12 -16.71 6.21
N ASP A 476 -5.97 -17.73 5.36
CA ASP A 476 -7.02 -18.70 5.06
C ASP A 476 -7.11 -19.75 6.18
N TYR A 477 -7.83 -19.39 7.25
CA TYR A 477 -7.99 -20.24 8.43
C TYR A 477 -8.57 -21.61 8.08
N ASP A 478 -9.48 -21.67 7.10
CA ASP A 478 -10.07 -22.93 6.67
C ASP A 478 -9.04 -23.83 5.97
N ALA A 479 -8.22 -23.27 5.07
CA ALA A 479 -7.13 -24.02 4.45
C ALA A 479 -6.06 -24.47 5.46
N LEU A 480 -5.78 -23.67 6.50
CA LEU A 480 -4.85 -24.05 7.56
C LEU A 480 -5.41 -25.14 8.47
N ILE A 481 -6.71 -25.10 8.78
CA ILE A 481 -7.41 -26.16 9.51
C ILE A 481 -7.38 -27.46 8.69
N GLU A 482 -7.71 -27.39 7.40
CA GLU A 482 -7.70 -28.55 6.49
C GLU A 482 -6.29 -29.15 6.38
N LYS A 483 -5.25 -28.33 6.22
CA LYS A 483 -3.87 -28.82 6.22
C LYS A 483 -3.49 -29.47 7.56
N ARG A 484 -4.03 -28.97 8.67
CA ARG A 484 -3.72 -29.51 10.01
C ARG A 484 -4.36 -30.88 10.20
N THR A 485 -5.57 -31.13 9.66
CA THR A 485 -6.25 -32.44 9.80
C THR A 485 -5.40 -33.60 9.26
N GLU A 486 -4.65 -33.38 8.17
CA GLU A 486 -3.73 -34.36 7.57
C GLU A 486 -2.63 -34.88 8.53
N SER A 487 -2.34 -34.12 9.60
CA SER A 487 -1.24 -34.40 10.54
C SER A 487 -1.70 -34.74 11.96
N LEU A 488 -3.00 -34.89 12.19
CA LEU A 488 -3.55 -35.23 13.51
C LEU A 488 -3.37 -36.71 13.84
N ASP A 489 -3.13 -37.01 15.11
CA ASP A 489 -3.15 -38.37 15.64
C ASP A 489 -4.54 -38.75 16.17
N ASN A 490 -4.83 -40.06 16.23
CA ASN A 490 -6.11 -40.55 16.76
C ASN A 490 -6.36 -40.09 18.21
N ALA A 491 -5.30 -39.90 19.00
CA ALA A 491 -5.40 -39.40 20.36
C ALA A 491 -5.95 -37.96 20.43
N ALA A 492 -5.63 -37.08 19.46
CA ALA A 492 -6.24 -35.76 19.34
C ALA A 492 -7.74 -35.83 19.03
N LEU A 493 -8.14 -36.75 18.16
CA LEU A 493 -9.55 -36.98 17.82
C LEU A 493 -10.34 -37.50 19.03
N ASP A 494 -9.75 -38.44 19.79
CA ASP A 494 -10.36 -38.96 21.01
C ASP A 494 -10.48 -37.88 22.11
N ARG A 495 -9.49 -36.98 22.24
CA ARG A 495 -9.60 -35.81 23.15
C ARG A 495 -10.77 -34.90 22.75
N ALA A 496 -10.87 -34.57 21.46
CA ALA A 496 -11.93 -33.74 20.91
C ALA A 496 -13.32 -34.37 21.09
N TYR A 497 -13.44 -35.67 20.84
CA TYR A 497 -14.67 -36.44 21.10
C TYR A 497 -15.14 -36.33 22.56
N TYR A 498 -14.22 -36.50 23.52
CA TYR A 498 -14.59 -36.41 24.93
C TYR A 498 -14.95 -34.98 25.37
N GLU A 499 -14.37 -33.94 24.78
CA GLU A 499 -14.81 -32.56 25.02
C GLU A 499 -16.25 -32.33 24.54
N ALA A 500 -16.61 -32.87 23.39
CA ALA A 500 -17.99 -32.83 22.89
C ALA A 500 -18.95 -33.60 23.80
N LEU A 501 -18.57 -34.81 24.25
CA LEU A 501 -19.37 -35.58 25.20
C LEU A 501 -19.55 -34.88 26.56
N GLN A 502 -18.53 -34.17 27.04
CA GLN A 502 -18.63 -33.41 28.30
C GLN A 502 -19.70 -32.32 28.23
N ILE A 503 -19.86 -31.68 27.08
CA ILE A 503 -20.91 -30.67 26.86
C ILE A 503 -22.26 -31.37 26.75
N LEU A 504 -22.35 -32.42 25.93
CA LEU A 504 -23.59 -33.17 25.71
C LEU A 504 -24.16 -33.76 27.01
N MET A 505 -23.28 -34.23 27.92
CA MET A 505 -23.65 -34.83 29.20
C MET A 505 -23.72 -33.80 30.35
N GLU A 506 -23.64 -32.49 30.04
CA GLU A 506 -23.66 -31.39 31.01
C GLU A 506 -22.60 -31.52 32.12
N LYS A 507 -21.45 -32.12 31.78
CA LYS A 507 -20.33 -32.38 32.69
C LYS A 507 -19.18 -31.38 32.60
N LYS A 508 -19.20 -30.48 31.61
CA LYS A 508 -18.12 -29.51 31.38
C LYS A 508 -17.89 -28.57 32.56
N ASP A 509 -18.96 -28.08 33.19
CA ASP A 509 -18.88 -27.14 34.32
C ASP A 509 -18.90 -27.85 35.69
N GLN A 510 -18.94 -29.19 35.70
CA GLN A 510 -18.90 -30.00 36.92
C GLN A 510 -17.48 -30.48 37.21
N PRO A 511 -16.92 -30.22 38.40
CA PRO A 511 -15.61 -30.73 38.76
C PRO A 511 -15.63 -32.26 38.71
N SER A 512 -14.57 -32.85 38.17
CA SER A 512 -14.42 -34.31 38.20
C SER A 512 -14.26 -34.80 39.63
N TYR A 513 -14.81 -35.98 39.91
CA TYR A 513 -14.75 -36.61 41.23
C TYR A 513 -13.30 -36.89 41.68
N VAL A 514 -12.39 -37.14 40.72
CA VAL A 514 -10.95 -37.22 40.95
C VAL A 514 -10.24 -36.25 40.02
N THR A 515 -9.40 -35.38 40.59
CA THR A 515 -8.59 -34.42 39.83
C THR A 515 -7.71 -35.13 38.81
N GLY A 516 -7.80 -34.73 37.54
CA GLY A 516 -7.04 -35.32 36.43
C GLY A 516 -7.69 -36.54 35.77
N TYR A 517 -8.83 -37.01 36.26
CA TYR A 517 -9.61 -38.10 35.65
C TYR A 517 -10.98 -37.59 35.19
N ARG A 518 -11.55 -38.20 34.14
CA ARG A 518 -12.89 -37.86 33.63
C ARG A 518 -13.96 -38.76 34.26
N ILE A 519 -14.19 -38.56 35.56
CA ILE A 519 -15.15 -39.33 36.38
C ILE A 519 -16.14 -38.39 37.04
N TRP A 520 -17.43 -38.72 36.97
CA TRP A 520 -18.49 -38.01 37.68
C TRP A 520 -19.40 -38.99 38.41
N GLU A 521 -19.89 -38.60 39.59
CA GLU A 521 -20.99 -39.32 40.23
C GLU A 521 -22.26 -39.16 39.38
N HIS A 522 -23.02 -40.24 39.30
CA HIS A 522 -24.23 -40.29 38.49
C HIS A 522 -25.31 -41.08 39.21
N GLU A 523 -26.52 -40.54 39.20
CA GLU A 523 -27.69 -41.15 39.82
C GLU A 523 -28.63 -41.67 38.75
N LEU A 524 -29.13 -42.89 38.91
CA LEU A 524 -30.14 -43.47 38.03
C LEU A 524 -31.31 -43.99 38.87
N GLU A 525 -32.54 -43.78 38.38
CA GLU A 525 -33.72 -44.38 38.99
C GLU A 525 -33.81 -45.86 38.61
N TRP A 526 -33.97 -46.72 39.62
CA TRP A 526 -34.36 -48.09 39.43
C TRP A 526 -35.89 -48.18 39.28
N LEU A 527 -36.36 -48.07 38.05
CA LEU A 527 -37.78 -47.95 37.69
C LEU A 527 -38.70 -48.99 38.37
N ASP A 528 -38.31 -50.27 38.38
CA ASP A 528 -39.11 -51.35 39.00
C ASP A 528 -39.25 -51.22 40.53
N ARG A 529 -38.29 -50.55 41.18
CA ARG A 529 -38.21 -50.43 42.64
C ARG A 529 -38.50 -49.00 43.13
N LYS A 530 -38.64 -48.03 42.22
CA LYS A 530 -38.79 -46.60 42.52
C LYS A 530 -37.75 -46.09 43.52
N ALA A 531 -36.51 -46.55 43.37
CA ALA A 531 -35.41 -46.24 44.27
C ALA A 531 -34.21 -45.76 43.44
N THR A 532 -33.46 -44.79 43.94
CA THR A 532 -32.27 -44.26 43.27
C THR A 532 -31.06 -45.13 43.54
N ARG A 533 -30.27 -45.40 42.50
CA ARG A 533 -28.95 -46.03 42.58
C ARG A 533 -27.85 -45.03 42.28
N GLN A 534 -26.73 -45.19 42.96
CA GLN A 534 -25.56 -44.34 42.81
C GLN A 534 -24.50 -45.07 42.01
N GLY A 535 -23.95 -44.43 41.00
CA GLY A 535 -22.91 -44.99 40.14
C GLY A 535 -21.91 -43.95 39.66
N TYR A 536 -21.03 -44.38 38.78
CA TYR A 536 -20.06 -43.50 38.13
C TYR A 536 -20.25 -43.45 36.63
N LEU A 537 -20.18 -42.23 36.08
CA LEU A 537 -20.00 -41.96 34.67
C LEU A 537 -18.52 -41.74 34.39
N PHE A 538 -17.95 -42.53 33.47
CA PHE A 538 -16.54 -42.52 33.16
C PHE A 538 -16.31 -42.36 31.66
N PHE A 539 -15.45 -41.40 31.28
CA PHE A 539 -15.00 -41.23 29.90
C PHE A 539 -13.59 -41.80 29.76
N GLY A 540 -13.53 -43.03 29.25
CA GLY A 540 -12.32 -43.85 29.19
C GLY A 540 -12.62 -45.33 29.45
N SER A 541 -11.57 -46.11 29.57
CA SER A 541 -11.62 -47.54 29.86
C SER A 541 -11.45 -47.89 31.34
N PRO A 542 -11.87 -49.10 31.78
CA PRO A 542 -11.69 -49.55 33.17
C PRO A 542 -10.25 -49.50 33.69
N ASN A 543 -9.26 -49.67 32.81
CA ASN A 543 -7.85 -49.67 33.19
C ASN A 543 -7.34 -48.29 33.60
N GLU A 544 -8.04 -47.23 33.19
CA GLU A 544 -7.72 -45.83 33.48
C GLU A 544 -8.44 -45.34 34.75
N ARG A 545 -9.15 -46.23 35.45
CA ARG A 545 -9.85 -45.92 36.70
C ARG A 545 -8.86 -45.74 37.85
N SER A 546 -9.10 -44.72 38.66
CA SER A 546 -8.44 -44.58 39.96
C SER A 546 -8.89 -45.67 40.94
N THR A 547 -7.94 -46.39 41.54
CA THR A 547 -8.19 -47.41 42.57
C THR A 547 -8.60 -46.82 43.92
N ALA A 548 -8.55 -45.48 44.06
CA ALA A 548 -8.82 -44.76 45.30
C ALA A 548 -10.31 -44.35 45.49
N VAL A 549 -11.22 -44.88 44.67
CA VAL A 549 -12.64 -44.49 44.64
C VAL A 549 -13.52 -45.60 45.25
N PRO A 550 -14.49 -45.28 46.14
CA PRO A 550 -15.35 -46.29 46.76
C PRO A 550 -16.19 -47.06 45.73
N ALA A 551 -16.56 -48.31 46.06
CA ALA A 551 -17.44 -49.10 45.21
C ALA A 551 -18.86 -48.52 45.20
N ARG A 552 -19.49 -48.49 44.03
CA ARG A 552 -20.86 -48.00 43.80
C ARG A 552 -21.72 -49.04 43.07
N ASP A 553 -23.00 -48.76 42.88
CA ASP A 553 -24.00 -49.71 42.38
C ASP A 553 -23.85 -50.04 40.89
N PHE A 554 -23.26 -49.12 40.10
CA PHE A 554 -23.00 -49.31 38.67
C PHE A 554 -21.87 -48.40 38.13
N TYR A 555 -21.35 -48.74 36.96
CA TYR A 555 -20.32 -48.01 36.22
C TYR A 555 -20.69 -47.91 34.73
N LEU A 556 -20.73 -46.69 34.21
CA LEU A 556 -20.95 -46.40 32.78
C LEU A 556 -19.64 -45.94 32.16
N TYR A 557 -19.11 -46.71 31.22
CA TYR A 557 -17.87 -46.40 30.50
C TYR A 557 -18.16 -45.96 29.07
N PHE A 558 -17.88 -44.69 28.75
CA PHE A 558 -17.82 -44.22 27.37
C PHE A 558 -16.41 -44.44 26.83
N ILE A 559 -16.26 -45.39 25.92
CA ILE A 559 -14.97 -45.76 25.33
C ILE A 559 -14.68 -44.87 24.13
N GLN A 560 -13.42 -44.47 23.98
CA GLN A 560 -12.96 -43.64 22.86
C GLN A 560 -13.05 -44.40 21.53
N PRO A 561 -13.51 -43.74 20.45
CA PRO A 561 -13.80 -44.42 19.19
C PRO A 561 -12.60 -44.60 18.26
N PHE A 562 -11.57 -43.74 18.31
CA PHE A 562 -10.48 -43.73 17.31
C PHE A 562 -9.28 -44.59 17.70
N ASP A 563 -8.86 -44.56 18.97
CA ASP A 563 -7.78 -45.40 19.51
C ASP A 563 -8.19 -46.12 20.81
N PRO A 564 -9.18 -47.03 20.77
CA PRO A 564 -9.71 -47.66 21.97
C PRO A 564 -8.64 -48.49 22.71
N PRO A 565 -8.38 -48.24 24.00
CA PRO A 565 -7.41 -49.00 24.77
C PRO A 565 -7.87 -50.44 24.99
N TYR A 566 -6.92 -51.37 25.05
CA TYR A 566 -7.21 -52.76 25.37
C TYR A 566 -7.52 -52.93 26.86
N PHE A 567 -8.67 -53.52 27.18
CA PHE A 567 -9.02 -53.93 28.54
C PHE A 567 -9.73 -55.28 28.55
N LYS A 568 -9.59 -56.01 29.67
CA LYS A 568 -10.21 -57.32 29.84
C LYS A 568 -11.70 -57.14 30.14
N LYS A 569 -12.56 -57.76 29.32
CA LYS A 569 -14.01 -57.77 29.56
C LYS A 569 -14.37 -58.85 30.56
N GLU A 570 -14.38 -58.49 31.85
CA GLU A 570 -14.68 -59.41 32.96
C GLU A 570 -16.17 -59.76 33.09
N LYS A 571 -17.03 -59.08 32.32
CA LYS A 571 -18.49 -59.29 32.26
C LYS A 571 -19.17 -59.13 33.63
N LYS A 572 -18.72 -58.14 34.40
CA LYS A 572 -19.32 -57.85 35.70
C LYS A 572 -20.74 -57.29 35.53
N PRO A 573 -21.66 -57.60 36.45
CA PRO A 573 -23.06 -57.17 36.38
C PRO A 573 -23.27 -55.69 36.72
N ASP A 574 -22.24 -55.00 37.19
CA ASP A 574 -22.26 -53.57 37.53
C ASP A 574 -21.61 -52.69 36.45
N GLU A 575 -21.10 -53.25 35.34
CA GLU A 575 -20.38 -52.51 34.29
C GLU A 575 -21.15 -52.47 32.96
N VAL A 576 -21.29 -51.26 32.41
CA VAL A 576 -21.87 -51.01 31.09
C VAL A 576 -20.86 -50.25 30.22
N PHE A 577 -20.61 -50.75 29.01
CA PHE A 577 -19.71 -50.10 28.05
C PHE A 577 -20.48 -49.52 26.88
N ILE A 578 -20.25 -48.24 26.61
CA ILE A 578 -20.86 -47.46 25.55
C ILE A 578 -19.75 -47.11 24.55
N THR A 579 -19.89 -47.60 23.33
CA THR A 579 -18.93 -47.39 22.23
C THR A 579 -19.65 -46.77 21.05
N LEU A 580 -19.07 -45.72 20.46
CA LEU A 580 -19.53 -45.17 19.19
C LEU A 580 -18.99 -46.04 18.05
N LYS A 581 -19.89 -46.64 17.25
CA LYS A 581 -19.53 -47.58 16.17
C LYS A 581 -20.10 -47.19 14.81
N GLY A 582 -21.22 -46.48 14.76
CA GLY A 582 -21.85 -46.01 13.52
C GLY A 582 -21.32 -44.66 13.06
N VAL A 583 -20.00 -44.46 13.03
CA VAL A 583 -19.38 -43.21 12.57
C VAL A 583 -19.42 -43.14 11.04
N ASP A 584 -19.98 -42.08 10.50
CA ASP A 584 -19.94 -41.77 9.07
C ASP A 584 -18.82 -40.75 8.74
N GLU A 585 -18.59 -40.51 7.44
CA GLU A 585 -17.57 -39.57 6.96
C GLU A 585 -17.88 -38.12 7.38
N GLU A 586 -19.14 -37.78 7.60
CA GLU A 586 -19.57 -36.45 8.01
C GLU A 586 -19.13 -36.16 9.45
N PHE A 587 -19.44 -37.05 10.39
CA PHE A 587 -18.97 -36.95 11.77
C PHE A 587 -17.44 -36.95 11.88
N ARG A 588 -16.79 -37.80 11.07
CA ARG A 588 -15.34 -37.86 11.02
C ARG A 588 -14.75 -36.50 10.61
N THR A 589 -15.30 -35.89 9.56
CA THR A 589 -14.88 -34.58 9.07
C THR A 589 -15.04 -33.50 10.15
N TYR A 590 -16.17 -33.49 10.86
CA TYR A 590 -16.41 -32.51 11.92
C TYR A 590 -15.44 -32.65 13.09
N ILE A 591 -15.19 -33.87 13.55
CA ILE A 591 -14.22 -34.13 14.64
C ILE A 591 -12.79 -33.76 14.22
N GLU A 592 -12.36 -34.12 13.02
CA GLU A 592 -11.03 -33.78 12.52
C GLU A 592 -10.83 -32.25 12.45
N LYS A 593 -11.81 -31.52 11.90
CA LYS A 593 -11.79 -30.05 11.81
C LYS A 593 -11.84 -29.38 13.17
N TYR A 594 -12.65 -29.90 14.10
CA TYR A 594 -12.72 -29.40 15.46
C TYR A 594 -11.38 -29.57 16.19
N ALA A 595 -10.79 -30.77 16.14
CA ALA A 595 -9.49 -31.06 16.75
C ALA A 595 -8.37 -30.18 16.16
N ALA A 596 -8.33 -30.02 14.84
CA ALA A 596 -7.38 -29.13 14.16
C ALA A 596 -7.53 -27.67 14.58
N ALA A 597 -8.77 -27.16 14.64
CA ALA A 597 -9.03 -25.78 15.04
C ALA A 597 -8.65 -25.50 16.50
N LEU A 598 -8.90 -26.45 17.42
CA LEU A 598 -8.48 -26.33 18.82
C LEU A 598 -6.95 -26.29 18.97
N ASP A 599 -6.24 -27.18 18.28
CA ASP A 599 -4.78 -27.25 18.34
C ASP A 599 -4.12 -25.97 17.78
N LEU A 600 -4.64 -25.46 16.66
CA LEU A 600 -4.21 -24.17 16.11
C LEU A 600 -4.56 -22.99 17.02
N ALA A 601 -5.69 -23.03 17.74
CA ALA A 601 -6.03 -22.00 18.72
C ALA A 601 -5.09 -21.99 19.93
N LEU A 602 -4.60 -23.15 20.38
CA LEU A 602 -3.66 -23.27 21.50
C LEU A 602 -2.28 -22.70 21.15
N THR A 603 -1.86 -22.83 19.89
CA THR A 603 -0.55 -22.39 19.39
C THR A 603 -0.55 -20.97 18.80
N SER A 604 -1.74 -20.39 18.60
CA SER A 604 -1.91 -19.01 18.09
C SER A 604 -2.09 -17.98 19.21
N SER A 605 -1.94 -16.70 18.88
CA SER A 605 -2.16 -15.58 19.81
C SER A 605 -3.02 -14.47 19.19
N GLY A 606 -3.57 -13.56 20.01
CA GLY A 606 -4.32 -12.40 19.53
C GLY A 606 -5.59 -12.76 18.73
N GLN A 607 -5.79 -12.07 17.60
CA GLN A 607 -6.99 -12.22 16.76
C GLN A 607 -7.08 -13.60 16.09
N ASP A 608 -5.95 -14.19 15.70
CA ASP A 608 -5.91 -15.49 15.04
C ASP A 608 -6.42 -16.59 15.98
N LYS A 609 -6.02 -16.53 17.26
CA LYS A 609 -6.56 -17.41 18.31
C LYS A 609 -8.08 -17.29 18.43
N ALA A 610 -8.61 -16.07 18.48
CA ALA A 610 -10.05 -15.85 18.59
C ALA A 610 -10.80 -16.40 17.36
N ARG A 611 -10.21 -16.31 16.16
CA ARG A 611 -10.79 -16.87 14.92
C ARG A 611 -10.81 -18.40 14.93
N TYR A 612 -9.72 -19.05 15.31
CA TYR A 612 -9.69 -20.52 15.45
C TYR A 612 -10.67 -21.01 16.52
N GLN A 613 -10.81 -20.30 17.65
CA GLN A 613 -11.78 -20.63 18.70
C GLN A 613 -13.24 -20.54 18.21
N ALA A 614 -13.56 -19.51 17.43
CA ALA A 614 -14.89 -19.36 16.84
C ALA A 614 -15.20 -20.52 15.86
N LYS A 615 -14.23 -20.89 15.01
CA LYS A 615 -14.32 -22.04 14.10
C LYS A 615 -14.50 -23.36 14.87
N ALA A 616 -13.69 -23.59 15.91
CA ALA A 616 -13.81 -24.76 16.77
C ALA A 616 -15.20 -24.85 17.42
N SER A 617 -15.76 -23.73 17.87
CA SER A 617 -17.11 -23.70 18.47
C SER A 617 -18.21 -24.06 17.47
N ALA A 618 -18.07 -23.68 16.20
CA ALA A 618 -19.01 -24.07 15.15
C ALA A 618 -18.97 -25.58 14.88
N PHE A 619 -17.77 -26.15 14.65
CA PHE A 619 -17.64 -27.60 14.45
C PHE A 619 -18.10 -28.41 15.65
N LEU A 620 -17.90 -27.90 16.87
CA LEU A 620 -18.42 -28.52 18.08
C LEU A 620 -19.95 -28.58 18.11
N SER A 621 -20.62 -27.52 17.64
CA SER A 621 -22.08 -27.51 17.50
C SER A 621 -22.55 -28.57 16.50
N ASP A 622 -21.84 -28.73 15.39
CA ASP A 622 -22.14 -29.75 14.36
C ASP A 622 -21.96 -31.18 14.92
N ILE A 623 -20.90 -31.42 15.68
CA ILE A 623 -20.65 -32.69 16.39
C ILE A 623 -21.79 -33.01 17.36
N ILE A 624 -22.20 -32.04 18.18
CA ILE A 624 -23.28 -32.22 19.16
C ILE A 624 -24.61 -32.49 18.46
N GLY A 625 -24.91 -31.77 17.38
CA GLY A 625 -26.10 -32.00 16.54
C GLY A 625 -26.11 -33.42 16.00
N TRP A 626 -25.02 -33.85 15.38
CA TRP A 626 -24.89 -35.20 14.81
C TRP A 626 -25.05 -36.30 15.88
N LEU A 627 -24.43 -36.14 17.06
CA LEU A 627 -24.53 -37.11 18.16
C LEU A 627 -25.96 -37.24 18.68
N ASN A 628 -26.73 -36.15 18.72
CA ASN A 628 -28.13 -36.17 19.10
C ASN A 628 -28.99 -36.88 18.06
N ASP A 629 -28.81 -36.55 16.78
CA ASP A 629 -29.60 -37.11 15.68
C ASP A 629 -29.36 -38.62 15.50
N HIS A 630 -28.13 -39.08 15.73
CA HIS A 630 -27.71 -40.47 15.53
C HIS A 630 -27.61 -41.30 16.82
N MET A 631 -28.08 -40.78 17.96
CA MET A 631 -27.90 -41.40 19.28
C MET A 631 -28.37 -42.87 19.32
N THR A 632 -29.50 -43.18 18.70
CA THR A 632 -30.10 -44.53 18.75
C THR A 632 -29.43 -45.54 17.83
N GLU A 633 -28.70 -45.07 16.81
CA GLU A 633 -28.15 -45.89 15.73
C GLU A 633 -26.62 -46.01 15.79
N ALA A 634 -25.92 -44.98 16.26
CA ALA A 634 -24.46 -44.92 16.27
C ALA A 634 -23.82 -45.54 17.51
N PHE A 635 -24.54 -45.64 18.63
CA PHE A 635 -24.05 -46.18 19.89
C PHE A 635 -24.33 -47.67 20.07
N GLN A 636 -23.28 -48.42 20.37
CA GLN A 636 -23.34 -49.83 20.78
C GLN A 636 -23.14 -49.93 22.29
N ILE A 637 -24.04 -50.67 22.95
CA ILE A 637 -24.00 -50.92 24.39
C ILE A 637 -23.61 -52.38 24.63
N THR A 638 -22.60 -52.58 25.47
CA THR A 638 -22.17 -53.89 25.95
C THR A 638 -22.44 -54.05 27.44
N TYR A 639 -23.22 -55.06 27.79
CA TYR A 639 -23.57 -55.43 29.17
C TYR A 639 -23.50 -56.96 29.32
N GLU A 640 -22.87 -57.46 30.38
CA GLU A 640 -22.65 -58.90 30.66
C GLU A 640 -22.10 -59.70 29.44
N GLY A 641 -21.25 -59.06 28.63
CA GLY A 641 -20.66 -59.66 27.44
C GLY A 641 -21.58 -59.78 26.22
N ARG A 642 -22.80 -59.21 26.28
CA ARG A 642 -23.70 -59.05 25.12
C ARG A 642 -23.58 -57.63 24.59
N SER A 643 -23.25 -57.49 23.31
CA SER A 643 -23.17 -56.19 22.62
C SER A 643 -24.33 -56.05 21.64
N LYS A 644 -25.13 -54.99 21.76
CA LYS A 644 -26.19 -54.64 20.80
C LYS A 644 -26.21 -53.13 20.58
N MET A 645 -26.75 -52.68 19.45
CA MET A 645 -27.02 -51.25 19.25
C MET A 645 -28.04 -50.77 20.28
N LEU A 646 -27.98 -49.49 20.66
CA LEU A 646 -28.90 -48.90 21.65
C LEU A 646 -30.36 -49.17 21.26
N ARG A 647 -30.75 -48.96 19.99
CA ARG A 647 -32.10 -49.29 19.50
C ARG A 647 -32.58 -50.71 19.80
N ASP A 648 -31.67 -51.69 19.80
CA ASP A 648 -32.02 -53.11 20.01
C ASP A 648 -32.17 -53.47 21.49
N TRP A 649 -31.65 -52.65 22.39
CA TRP A 649 -31.88 -52.76 23.83
C TRP A 649 -33.24 -52.19 24.24
N VAL A 650 -33.77 -51.22 23.48
CA VAL A 650 -35.01 -50.50 23.80
C VAL A 650 -36.24 -51.04 23.02
N LYS A 651 -36.07 -52.10 22.21
CA LYS A 651 -37.19 -52.74 21.49
C LYS A 651 -38.26 -53.23 22.47
N GLY A 652 -39.44 -52.60 22.43
CA GLY A 652 -40.62 -52.94 23.22
C GLY A 652 -41.03 -51.93 24.30
N THR A 653 -40.22 -50.87 24.53
CA THR A 653 -40.53 -49.78 25.47
C THR A 653 -40.11 -48.45 24.84
N SER A 654 -40.86 -47.36 24.98
CA SER A 654 -40.44 -46.06 24.41
C SER A 654 -39.28 -45.46 25.23
N ILE A 655 -38.19 -45.02 24.57
CA ILE A 655 -37.08 -44.28 25.21
C ILE A 655 -37.62 -43.09 26.01
N ARG A 656 -38.63 -42.40 25.47
CA ARG A 656 -39.31 -41.25 26.08
C ARG A 656 -40.09 -41.61 27.37
N GLN A 657 -40.64 -42.83 27.44
CA GLN A 657 -41.32 -43.34 28.64
C GLN A 657 -40.33 -43.77 29.72
N LEU A 658 -39.13 -44.23 29.33
CA LEU A 658 -38.05 -44.63 30.25
C LEU A 658 -37.26 -43.44 30.81
N SER A 659 -37.25 -42.30 30.09
CA SER A 659 -36.57 -41.08 30.51
C SER A 659 -37.41 -40.14 31.39
N GLY A 660 -38.65 -40.53 31.75
CA GLY A 660 -39.52 -39.75 32.63
C GLY A 660 -40.09 -38.46 32.02
N ILE A 661 -40.04 -38.29 30.70
CA ILE A 661 -40.56 -37.10 30.01
C ILE A 661 -42.07 -37.30 29.76
N SER A 662 -42.91 -36.37 30.23
CA SER A 662 -44.37 -36.42 30.08
C SER A 662 -44.77 -36.40 28.59
N PRO A 663 -45.86 -37.06 28.17
CA PRO A 663 -46.28 -37.08 26.76
C PRO A 663 -46.60 -35.70 26.14
N ASP A 664 -46.68 -34.64 26.94
CA ASP A 664 -47.03 -33.28 26.52
C ASP A 664 -45.83 -32.28 26.50
N GLU A 665 -44.58 -32.75 26.57
CA GLU A 665 -43.35 -31.93 26.38
C GLU A 665 -42.50 -32.34 25.15
#